data_AF-A0A8X8VVP0-F1
#
_entry.id   AF-A0A8X8VVP0-F1
#
_cell.length_a   1.000
_cell.length_b   1.000
_cell.length_c   1.000
_cell.angle_alpha   90.00
_cell.angle_beta   90.00
_cell.angle_gamma   90.00
#
_symmetry.space_group_name_H-M   'P 1'
#
loop_
_entity.id
_entity.type
_entity.pdbx_description
1 polymer ?
#
loop_
_entity_poly.entity_id
_entity_poly.type
_entity_poly.pdbx_seq_one_letter_code
_entity_poly.pdbx_strand_id
1 'polypeptide(L)'
;MLPPELQPRAFRPHISPSTSAPSFATSSSYNGDQNPNPNPPISLYHGGAAGIGRRSSSSKKNSRFSPSSFVHNARIAVALVPSAAFLLDLGGAPVVATIVVGLMVAYILDSLNFKSGSFFAVWFTLIAAQITFFFSSSLYYTFNYVSIALLAALTCAMANFLIGVWVSLQFKWIQIEHPTIVLALERLLFACVPLIASTLFTWATVSAVGMWNAAYYLMVFNCVFYWLYSVPRVSSFKLKQEVNFHGGEVPEDSFILGQLESCVHTLSLLFVPVSFHIASHYWVMFSSSAAISDLFLLFFIPFLLQLYASTRGALWWVTKNEYQLQSIRFVNGAVALVVVVVCLEIRVVFHSFGRYIHVPPPLNYLLVTITMLGGAAAAGSYALGMVSDAFSSLVFTALAVTVSAAGAIVVGFPILFLPLPSVAGYCLARFFTKKSLSSYSAFVVLGSLMVAWFMMHNYWDLNIWIAGMSLKSFCKLIVGSVLLAMAVPGLAVLPPQFSFLTEAGLIGHAFLLCYIENNFFNYSNVYYYGMDEDVMYPSYMVVMTTFAGLAIVRRLSVDRRIGSKAVWVLICLYSAKLSMLFMASKAVLWVSAVLLLAVSPPLLLYKDKSKSSASKMKPFQGYAHAGVVALSVWFCRETIFEALQWWYGRPPSDGLLLGSCILLTGLACIPIVALHFSHVMAAKRYLVLVIATGLLFIVMQPPIPLAWTYHSDLIKSARQSADDISIYGFMASKPTWPSWLLIAAILLTLAGVTSVIPISYIVELRTFYAIAVGIALGIYISAEYFLQAAILHALIIVTMVCTSVFVIFTHLPSTSSTKFLPWMFALIVALFPVTYLLEGQVRINKAWLGEIVAEEDNKIATLLAVEGARTSLLGLYAAIFMLIALEIKFELASLIREKFAERGGLRHSQSGESSSAMVPPRLRFMKQRRASTMPTFTIKRMAAEGAWMPAVGNVATVMCFAICLILNVHLTGGSNRAIFFLAPVLLLLNQDSDFFAGFGDKQRYFPVSVAISIYLVSTSVYSIWEDVWHGNTGWGVDIGGPDWIFAVKNLALLVLTFPSHILFNRFVWSYTKQADSWPLLTIPLNLPPVIMTDIIKIKILGLLGVIYSLAQYLISRQQYLSGLKYI
;
A
#
# COMPACT_ATOMS: atom_id res chain seq x y z
N MET A 1 22.78 -16.63 -14.01
CA MET A 1 23.76 -16.36 -12.94
C MET A 1 23.00 -15.88 -11.72
N LEU A 2 23.39 -16.34 -10.53
CA LEU A 2 22.95 -15.76 -9.25
C LEU A 2 23.73 -14.45 -9.02
N PRO A 3 23.23 -13.50 -8.20
CA PRO A 3 24.11 -12.53 -7.57
C PRO A 3 25.10 -13.29 -6.65
N PRO A 4 26.36 -12.85 -6.51
CA PRO A 4 27.37 -13.56 -5.73
C PRO A 4 26.96 -13.75 -4.25
N GLU A 5 26.15 -12.84 -3.70
CA GLU A 5 25.55 -12.92 -2.36
C GLU A 5 24.60 -14.12 -2.11
N LEU A 6 24.23 -14.88 -3.14
CA LEU A 6 23.32 -16.03 -3.05
C LEU A 6 23.93 -17.36 -3.52
N GLN A 7 25.20 -17.37 -3.91
CA GLN A 7 25.94 -18.64 -4.04
C GLN A 7 26.32 -19.13 -2.63
N PRO A 8 26.11 -20.40 -2.27
CA PRO A 8 26.81 -20.96 -1.12
C PRO A 8 28.32 -20.92 -1.39
N ARG A 9 29.16 -20.70 -0.36
CA ARG A 9 30.60 -21.02 -0.47
C ARG A 9 30.68 -22.47 -0.95
N ALA A 10 31.24 -22.71 -2.13
CA ALA A 10 31.24 -24.03 -2.74
C ALA A 10 32.16 -24.94 -1.92
N PHE A 11 31.56 -25.84 -1.14
CA PHE A 11 32.27 -26.73 -0.23
C PHE A 11 33.14 -27.69 -1.07
N ARG A 12 34.43 -27.40 -1.19
CA ARG A 12 35.39 -28.37 -1.73
C ARG A 12 35.54 -29.49 -0.70
N PRO A 13 35.33 -30.77 -1.06
CA PRO A 13 35.68 -31.86 -0.15
C PRO A 13 37.19 -31.81 0.11
N HIS A 14 37.57 -31.74 1.39
CA HIS A 14 38.97 -31.79 1.79
C HIS A 14 39.48 -33.23 1.65
N ILE A 15 40.19 -33.50 0.55
CA ILE A 15 41.07 -34.67 0.46
C ILE A 15 42.25 -34.40 1.40
N SER A 16 42.36 -35.17 2.47
CA SER A 16 43.53 -35.17 3.34
C SER A 16 44.68 -35.95 2.68
N PRO A 17 45.92 -35.44 2.68
CA PRO A 17 47.07 -36.15 2.14
C PRO A 17 47.51 -37.23 3.14
N SER A 18 47.06 -38.47 2.96
CA SER A 18 47.53 -39.61 3.75
C SER A 18 48.87 -40.12 3.24
N THR A 19 49.90 -40.05 4.09
CA THR A 19 51.23 -40.58 3.83
C THR A 19 51.30 -42.08 4.13
N SER A 20 51.61 -42.92 3.13
CA SER A 20 52.58 -44.05 3.23
C SER A 20 52.55 -45.01 2.03
N ALA A 21 53.55 -44.90 1.14
CA ALA A 21 54.21 -46.02 0.43
C ALA A 21 55.35 -45.46 -0.45
N PRO A 22 56.58 -46.01 -0.40
CA PRO A 22 57.65 -45.62 -1.31
C PRO A 22 57.57 -46.40 -2.63
N SER A 23 57.89 -45.74 -3.74
CA SER A 23 58.25 -46.41 -5.01
C SER A 23 59.30 -45.57 -5.75
N PHE A 24 60.23 -46.25 -6.43
CA PHE A 24 61.41 -45.63 -7.04
C PHE A 24 61.13 -45.04 -8.43
N ALA A 25 62.04 -44.17 -8.88
CA ALA A 25 61.89 -43.39 -10.10
C ALA A 25 62.11 -44.20 -11.40
N THR A 26 61.47 -43.74 -12.47
CA THR A 26 61.90 -43.94 -13.88
C THR A 26 61.85 -42.59 -14.59
N SER A 27 62.70 -42.39 -15.60
CA SER A 27 63.12 -41.06 -16.07
C SER A 27 62.86 -40.79 -17.55
N SER A 28 62.58 -39.52 -17.88
CA SER A 28 62.74 -38.87 -19.19
C SER A 28 62.56 -37.35 -18.97
N SER A 29 63.59 -36.50 -19.04
CA SER A 29 64.30 -35.97 -20.23
C SER A 29 63.50 -34.88 -20.98
N TYR A 30 64.04 -33.69 -21.30
CA TYR A 30 65.34 -33.06 -20.96
C TYR A 30 65.24 -31.53 -21.24
N ASN A 31 66.29 -30.76 -20.90
CA ASN A 31 66.44 -29.29 -21.03
C ASN A 31 65.52 -28.48 -20.08
N GLY A 32 65.98 -27.45 -19.34
CA GLY A 32 67.26 -26.72 -19.37
C GLY A 32 67.04 -25.34 -20.01
N ASP A 33 67.32 -24.20 -19.36
CA ASP A 33 68.00 -23.95 -18.06
C ASP A 33 67.45 -22.62 -17.43
N GLN A 34 67.88 -22.05 -16.30
CA GLN A 34 69.10 -22.15 -15.49
C GLN A 34 68.82 -21.90 -13.97
N ASN A 35 69.79 -21.39 -13.22
CA ASN A 35 69.82 -21.06 -11.77
C ASN A 35 70.77 -19.83 -11.57
N PRO A 36 70.96 -19.19 -10.38
CA PRO A 36 70.45 -19.47 -9.02
C PRO A 36 69.92 -18.24 -8.21
N ASN A 37 69.62 -18.45 -6.91
CA ASN A 37 69.54 -17.45 -5.82
C ASN A 37 70.91 -16.76 -5.54
N PRO A 38 71.09 -15.70 -4.67
CA PRO A 38 70.22 -15.22 -3.55
C PRO A 38 70.11 -13.67 -3.34
N ASN A 39 69.52 -13.25 -2.21
CA ASN A 39 69.66 -11.90 -1.56
C ASN A 39 71.03 -11.76 -0.83
N PRO A 40 71.50 -10.58 -0.32
CA PRO A 40 70.98 -9.19 -0.29
C PRO A 40 72.02 -8.23 -1.00
N PRO A 41 72.56 -7.06 -0.52
CA PRO A 41 72.20 -6.06 0.52
C PRO A 41 72.40 -4.53 0.18
N ILE A 42 71.96 -3.66 1.12
CA ILE A 42 72.47 -2.32 1.56
C ILE A 42 73.04 -1.30 0.53
N SER A 43 72.53 -0.05 0.60
CA SER A 43 73.31 1.18 0.37
C SER A 43 72.78 2.39 1.17
N LEU A 44 73.67 3.23 1.73
CA LEU A 44 73.37 4.49 2.46
C LEU A 44 73.64 5.76 1.60
N TYR A 45 73.65 6.94 2.24
CA TYR A 45 73.99 8.29 1.74
C TYR A 45 72.90 8.96 0.87
N HIS A 46 72.62 10.26 0.96
CA HIS A 46 73.02 11.37 1.87
C HIS A 46 71.75 12.27 2.04
N GLY A 47 71.60 13.26 2.93
CA GLY A 47 72.56 14.07 3.69
C GLY A 47 72.24 15.56 3.46
N GLY A 48 71.41 16.20 4.31
CA GLY A 48 71.00 17.60 4.11
C GLY A 48 69.98 18.15 5.13
N ALA A 49 70.47 18.96 6.07
CA ALA A 49 69.69 19.76 7.03
C ALA A 49 69.66 21.24 6.55
N ALA A 50 68.80 22.16 6.98
CA ALA A 50 67.54 22.15 7.74
C ALA A 50 66.77 23.46 7.45
N GLY A 51 65.47 23.58 7.77
CA GLY A 51 64.75 24.85 7.57
C GLY A 51 63.23 24.85 7.81
N ILE A 52 62.83 25.08 9.06
CA ILE A 52 61.57 25.70 9.55
C ILE A 52 60.38 25.82 8.56
N GLY A 53 59.26 25.13 8.83
CA GLY A 53 58.00 25.44 8.13
C GLY A 53 56.80 24.53 8.43
N ARG A 54 56.07 24.76 9.54
CA ARG A 54 54.73 24.14 9.75
C ARG A 54 53.73 24.71 8.73
N ARG A 55 53.32 23.92 7.73
CA ARG A 55 52.06 24.12 6.99
C ARG A 55 51.30 22.80 6.85
N SER A 56 50.20 22.69 7.59
CA SER A 56 49.24 21.59 7.51
C SER A 56 48.50 21.60 6.17
N SER A 57 48.75 20.58 5.34
CA SER A 57 48.03 20.35 4.08
C SER A 57 47.11 19.13 4.21
N SER A 58 45.95 19.32 4.83
CA SER A 58 44.89 18.31 4.90
C SER A 58 44.28 18.06 3.51
N SER A 59 44.79 17.05 2.79
CA SER A 59 44.33 16.73 1.43
C SER A 59 43.85 15.28 1.27
N LYS A 60 42.52 15.15 1.16
CA LYS A 60 41.80 14.15 0.34
C LYS A 60 42.18 12.65 0.51
N LYS A 61 41.64 12.01 1.55
CA LYS A 61 41.42 10.54 1.62
C LYS A 61 39.96 10.10 1.36
N ASN A 62 39.11 11.01 0.87
CA ASN A 62 37.66 10.77 0.72
C ASN A 62 37.28 10.32 -0.70
N SER A 63 37.41 9.01 -0.98
CA SER A 63 36.89 8.36 -2.20
C SER A 63 36.28 6.97 -1.96
N ARG A 64 35.85 6.68 -0.72
CA ARG A 64 35.22 5.40 -0.32
C ARG A 64 33.68 5.40 -0.35
N PHE A 65 33.03 6.51 -0.72
CA PHE A 65 31.57 6.68 -0.66
C PHE A 65 30.95 6.90 -2.04
N SER A 66 29.79 6.30 -2.30
CA SER A 66 29.00 6.49 -3.51
C SER A 66 27.51 6.72 -3.16
N PRO A 67 26.91 7.88 -3.47
CA PRO A 67 25.49 8.13 -3.24
C PRO A 67 24.64 7.23 -4.15
N SER A 68 23.89 6.31 -3.54
CA SER A 68 23.13 5.26 -4.23
C SER A 68 21.69 5.18 -3.70
N SER A 69 20.82 4.46 -4.41
CA SER A 69 19.52 4.06 -3.85
C SER A 69 19.74 3.01 -2.77
N PHE A 70 19.24 3.24 -1.56
CA PHE A 70 19.44 2.34 -0.42
C PHE A 70 18.99 0.90 -0.72
N VAL A 71 19.93 -0.03 -0.79
CA VAL A 71 19.73 -1.37 -1.37
C VAL A 71 18.85 -2.24 -0.47
N HIS A 72 18.97 -2.09 0.85
CA HIS A 72 18.28 -2.96 1.81
C HIS A 72 16.87 -2.46 2.18
N ASN A 73 16.31 -1.47 1.46
CA ASN A 73 15.03 -0.82 1.76
C ASN A 73 13.89 -1.83 1.97
N ALA A 74 13.84 -2.88 1.14
CA ALA A 74 12.83 -3.94 1.25
C ALA A 74 12.95 -4.80 2.52
N ARG A 75 14.15 -4.93 3.12
CA ARG A 75 14.31 -5.64 4.41
C ARG A 75 13.82 -4.79 5.56
N ILE A 76 14.19 -3.51 5.57
CA ILE A 76 13.73 -2.54 6.57
C ILE A 76 12.21 -2.47 6.57
N ALA A 77 11.58 -2.37 5.39
CA ALA A 77 10.13 -2.31 5.27
C ALA A 77 9.42 -3.53 5.90
N VAL A 78 9.97 -4.74 5.77
CA VAL A 78 9.41 -5.96 6.38
C VAL A 78 9.37 -5.91 7.90
N ALA A 79 10.29 -5.17 8.55
CA ALA A 79 10.29 -4.96 9.99
C ALA A 79 9.52 -3.69 10.40
N LEU A 80 9.88 -2.53 9.86
CA LEU A 80 9.34 -1.25 10.33
C LEU A 80 7.92 -0.94 9.87
N VAL A 81 7.42 -1.48 8.75
CA VAL A 81 6.04 -1.18 8.29
C VAL A 81 4.99 -1.86 9.17
N PRO A 82 5.10 -3.14 9.56
CA PRO A 82 4.17 -3.74 10.53
C PRO A 82 4.29 -3.10 11.93
N SER A 83 5.50 -2.75 12.37
CA SER A 83 5.68 -1.98 13.62
C SER A 83 4.99 -0.61 13.55
N ALA A 84 5.09 0.11 12.42
CA ALA A 84 4.39 1.37 12.23
C ALA A 84 2.86 1.20 12.23
N ALA A 85 2.34 0.14 11.59
CA ALA A 85 0.91 -0.16 11.60
C ALA A 85 0.38 -0.43 13.03
N PHE A 86 1.11 -1.20 13.83
CA PHE A 86 0.77 -1.45 15.24
C PHE A 86 0.84 -0.17 16.09
N LEU A 87 1.78 0.73 15.84
CA LEU A 87 1.86 2.04 16.52
C LEU A 87 0.73 2.99 16.12
N LEU A 88 0.23 2.92 14.88
CA LEU A 88 -0.94 3.68 14.43
C LEU A 88 -2.24 3.15 15.08
N ASP A 89 -2.35 1.83 15.25
CA ASP A 89 -3.47 1.17 15.92
C ASP A 89 -3.52 1.58 17.42
N LEU A 90 -2.40 1.42 18.14
CA LEU A 90 -2.24 1.88 19.53
C LEU A 90 -2.35 3.40 19.73
N GLY A 91 -2.16 4.19 18.67
CA GLY A 91 -2.24 5.66 18.69
C GLY A 91 -3.58 6.24 18.24
N GLY A 92 -4.40 5.44 17.56
CA GLY A 92 -5.73 5.80 17.08
C GLY A 92 -5.80 7.02 16.15
N ALA A 93 -7.01 7.56 16.02
CA ALA A 93 -7.34 8.67 15.13
C ALA A 93 -6.46 9.93 15.26
N PRO A 94 -6.06 10.44 16.45
CA PRO A 94 -5.28 11.67 16.54
C PRO A 94 -3.82 11.50 16.12
N VAL A 95 -3.22 10.32 16.32
CA VAL A 95 -1.87 10.00 15.80
C VAL A 95 -1.91 9.86 14.28
N VAL A 96 -2.95 9.24 13.71
CA VAL A 96 -3.17 9.23 12.26
C VAL A 96 -3.35 10.66 11.71
N ALA A 97 -4.18 11.49 12.34
CA ALA A 97 -4.46 12.85 11.88
C ALA A 97 -3.21 13.76 11.91
N THR A 98 -2.41 13.71 12.97
CA THR A 98 -1.15 14.48 13.06
C THR A 98 -0.14 14.06 12.01
N ILE A 99 -0.02 12.76 11.73
CA ILE A 99 0.85 12.24 10.66
C ILE A 99 0.35 12.67 9.28
N VAL A 100 -0.96 12.60 9.00
CA VAL A 100 -1.53 13.04 7.72
C VAL A 100 -1.28 14.54 7.48
N VAL A 101 -1.56 15.41 8.46
CA VAL A 101 -1.32 16.86 8.34
C VAL A 101 0.17 17.15 8.16
N GLY A 102 1.05 16.50 8.93
CA GLY A 102 2.49 16.67 8.82
C GLY A 102 3.07 16.20 7.48
N LEU A 103 2.57 15.10 6.93
CA LEU A 103 2.93 14.64 5.59
C LEU A 103 2.43 15.58 4.49
N MET A 104 1.25 16.20 4.64
CA MET A 104 0.79 17.24 3.71
C MET A 104 1.73 18.47 3.74
N VAL A 105 2.17 18.91 4.92
CA VAL A 105 3.15 20.00 5.05
C VAL A 105 4.50 19.61 4.42
N ALA A 106 5.02 18.41 4.71
CA ALA A 106 6.28 17.93 4.16
C ALA A 106 6.24 17.80 2.61
N TYR A 107 5.10 17.37 2.05
CA TYR A 107 4.86 17.31 0.60
C TYR A 107 4.78 18.71 -0.03
N ILE A 108 4.10 19.67 0.60
CA ILE A 108 4.06 21.06 0.14
C ILE A 108 5.49 21.63 0.10
N LEU A 109 6.28 21.43 1.15
CA LEU A 109 7.67 21.93 1.21
C LEU A 109 8.60 21.28 0.18
N ASP A 110 8.44 19.98 -0.12
CA ASP A 110 9.21 19.33 -1.19
C ASP A 110 8.76 19.78 -2.60
N SER A 111 7.46 20.02 -2.80
CA SER A 111 6.93 20.59 -4.06
C SER A 111 7.47 22.01 -4.33
N LEU A 112 7.69 22.79 -3.25
CA LEU A 112 8.38 24.08 -3.26
C LEU A 112 9.92 23.95 -3.37
N ASN A 113 10.44 22.73 -3.57
CA ASN A 113 11.85 22.36 -3.64
C ASN A 113 12.68 22.67 -2.37
N PHE A 114 12.03 22.95 -1.23
CA PHE A 114 12.70 23.29 0.03
C PHE A 114 13.02 22.02 0.85
N LYS A 115 13.95 21.23 0.32
CA LYS A 115 14.30 19.87 0.79
C LYS A 115 14.68 19.78 2.27
N SER A 116 15.41 20.76 2.80
CA SER A 116 15.76 20.82 4.22
C SER A 116 14.53 21.09 5.09
N GLY A 117 13.62 21.96 4.66
CA GLY A 117 12.33 22.17 5.33
C GLY A 117 11.43 20.94 5.30
N SER A 118 11.38 20.21 4.19
CA SER A 118 10.65 18.93 4.12
C SER A 118 11.23 17.89 5.08
N PHE A 119 12.57 17.77 5.14
CA PHE A 119 13.25 16.90 6.12
C PHE A 119 12.93 17.26 7.57
N PHE A 120 13.02 18.54 7.95
CA PHE A 120 12.66 18.98 9.30
C PHE A 120 11.17 18.83 9.59
N ALA A 121 10.28 19.07 8.62
CA ALA A 121 8.85 18.87 8.77
C ALA A 121 8.51 17.40 9.07
N VAL A 122 9.17 16.44 8.42
CA VAL A 122 9.03 15.00 8.76
C VAL A 122 9.45 14.76 10.21
N TRP A 123 10.63 15.22 10.64
CA TRP A 123 11.09 14.99 12.02
C TRP A 123 10.20 15.66 13.07
N PHE A 124 9.74 16.90 12.85
CA PHE A 124 8.76 17.54 13.72
C PHE A 124 7.41 16.82 13.72
N THR A 125 6.99 16.22 12.59
CA THR A 125 5.78 15.38 12.52
C THR A 125 5.92 14.14 13.38
N LEU A 126 7.05 13.43 13.31
CA LEU A 126 7.29 12.23 14.13
C LEU A 126 7.37 12.54 15.63
N ILE A 127 7.95 13.70 16.00
CA ILE A 127 7.98 14.20 17.39
C ILE A 127 6.57 14.59 17.86
N ALA A 128 5.81 15.33 17.05
CA ALA A 128 4.43 15.70 17.36
C ALA A 128 3.54 14.47 17.51
N ALA A 129 3.64 13.50 16.59
CA ALA A 129 2.95 12.22 16.67
C ALA A 129 3.32 11.43 17.94
N GLN A 130 4.59 11.48 18.38
CA GLN A 130 5.02 10.85 19.63
C GLN A 130 4.41 11.52 20.87
N ILE A 131 4.31 12.85 20.88
CA ILE A 131 3.66 13.61 21.95
C ILE A 131 2.16 13.30 21.97
N THR A 132 1.49 13.32 20.81
CA THR A 132 0.09 12.92 20.67
C THR A 132 -0.14 11.46 21.09
N PHE A 133 0.79 10.55 20.79
CA PHE A 133 0.74 9.16 21.26
C PHE A 133 0.80 9.08 22.80
N PHE A 134 1.69 9.82 23.46
CA PHE A 134 1.76 9.84 24.93
C PHE A 134 0.48 10.38 25.59
N PHE A 135 -0.19 11.36 24.98
CA PHE A 135 -1.43 11.93 25.53
C PHE A 135 -2.72 11.18 25.12
N SER A 136 -2.70 10.42 24.02
CA SER A 136 -3.89 9.74 23.49
C SER A 136 -3.91 8.22 23.69
N SER A 137 -2.76 7.58 23.89
CA SER A 137 -2.69 6.11 23.98
C SER A 137 -3.07 5.64 25.38
N SER A 138 -3.89 4.60 25.47
CA SER A 138 -4.45 4.10 26.74
C SER A 138 -3.43 3.45 27.67
N LEU A 139 -2.15 3.34 27.29
CA LEU A 139 -1.11 2.59 28.01
C LEU A 139 -0.99 2.94 29.51
N TYR A 140 -1.21 4.20 29.89
CA TYR A 140 -1.22 4.63 31.30
C TYR A 140 -2.41 4.10 32.11
N TYR A 141 -3.53 3.77 31.46
CA TYR A 141 -4.70 3.11 32.05
C TYR A 141 -4.65 1.58 31.88
N THR A 142 -3.99 1.08 30.84
CA THR A 142 -3.86 -0.36 30.55
C THR A 142 -2.80 -1.05 31.43
N PHE A 143 -1.76 -0.33 31.88
CA PHE A 143 -0.75 -0.88 32.78
C PHE A 143 -0.88 -0.32 34.21
N ASN A 144 -1.12 -1.20 35.18
CA ASN A 144 -1.21 -0.87 36.61
C ASN A 144 0.07 -0.23 37.22
N TYR A 145 1.19 -0.19 36.48
CA TYR A 145 2.46 0.35 36.93
C TYR A 145 3.02 1.36 35.93
N VAL A 146 3.20 2.60 36.39
CA VAL A 146 3.77 3.72 35.60
C VAL A 146 5.13 3.36 34.98
N SER A 147 5.97 2.62 35.69
CA SER A 147 7.28 2.17 35.20
C SER A 147 7.18 1.26 33.96
N ILE A 148 6.14 0.42 33.88
CA ILE A 148 5.89 -0.46 32.73
C ILE A 148 5.30 0.35 31.57
N ALA A 149 4.35 1.25 31.86
CA ALA A 149 3.82 2.19 30.85
C ALA A 149 4.93 3.04 30.22
N LEU A 150 5.85 3.57 31.03
CA LEU A 150 6.98 4.38 30.57
C LEU A 150 7.98 3.55 29.75
N LEU A 151 8.26 2.31 30.14
CA LEU A 151 9.12 1.40 29.37
C LEU A 151 8.49 1.05 28.01
N ALA A 152 7.19 0.73 27.99
CA ALA A 152 6.45 0.47 26.74
C ALA A 152 6.44 1.70 25.84
N ALA A 153 6.10 2.87 26.39
CA ALA A 153 6.14 4.16 25.69
C ALA A 153 7.54 4.49 25.11
N LEU A 154 8.61 4.13 25.81
CA LEU A 154 9.99 4.26 25.33
C LEU A 154 10.29 3.29 24.18
N THR A 155 9.81 2.04 24.20
CA THR A 155 9.96 1.13 23.05
C THR A 155 9.23 1.64 21.80
N CYS A 156 8.03 2.22 21.97
CA CYS A 156 7.30 2.90 20.90
C CYS A 156 8.10 4.09 20.33
N ALA A 157 8.64 4.94 21.21
CA ALA A 157 9.47 6.08 20.81
C ALA A 157 10.75 5.67 20.06
N MET A 158 11.40 4.58 20.48
CA MET A 158 12.58 4.02 19.80
C MET A 158 12.24 3.47 18.41
N ALA A 159 11.08 2.84 18.23
CA ALA A 159 10.61 2.39 16.92
C ALA A 159 10.26 3.57 15.99
N ASN A 160 9.58 4.60 16.51
CA ASN A 160 9.29 5.84 15.80
C ASN A 160 10.58 6.57 15.36
N PHE A 161 11.57 6.64 16.25
CA PHE A 161 12.90 7.15 15.92
C PHE A 161 13.59 6.36 14.80
N LEU A 162 13.51 5.02 14.80
CA LEU A 162 14.06 4.20 13.71
C LEU A 162 13.34 4.40 12.37
N ILE A 163 12.03 4.70 12.38
CA ILE A 163 11.29 5.12 11.18
C ILE A 163 11.83 6.48 10.68
N GLY A 164 12.08 7.44 11.57
CA GLY A 164 12.75 8.71 11.24
C GLY A 164 14.14 8.52 10.63
N VAL A 165 14.95 7.61 11.17
CA VAL A 165 16.26 7.23 10.61
C VAL A 165 16.10 6.61 9.21
N TRP A 166 15.14 5.72 9.01
CA TRP A 166 14.88 5.09 7.71
C TRP A 166 14.45 6.10 6.64
N VAL A 167 13.60 7.06 6.98
CA VAL A 167 13.17 8.14 6.09
C VAL A 167 14.34 9.10 5.79
N SER A 168 15.17 9.40 6.80
CA SER A 168 16.37 10.25 6.63
C SER A 168 17.34 9.71 5.56
N LEU A 169 17.49 8.38 5.48
CA LEU A 169 18.33 7.72 4.46
C LEU A 169 17.83 7.89 3.01
N GLN A 170 16.56 8.26 2.80
CA GLN A 170 16.01 8.49 1.45
C GLN A 170 16.37 9.89 0.89
N PHE A 171 16.72 10.85 1.75
CA PHE A 171 17.08 12.21 1.34
C PHE A 171 18.47 12.25 0.70
N LYS A 172 18.53 12.25 -0.64
CA LYS A 172 19.77 12.40 -1.43
C LYS A 172 20.63 13.60 -1.03
N TRP A 173 20.03 14.66 -0.49
CA TRP A 173 20.76 15.82 0.03
C TRP A 173 21.70 15.42 1.19
N ILE A 174 21.18 14.71 2.19
CA ILE A 174 21.96 14.22 3.35
C ILE A 174 23.05 13.22 2.89
N GLN A 175 22.75 12.39 1.88
CA GLN A 175 23.75 11.47 1.30
C GLN A 175 24.94 12.19 0.67
N ILE A 176 24.75 13.39 0.10
CA ILE A 176 25.82 14.15 -0.55
C ILE A 176 26.59 14.98 0.49
N GLU A 177 25.90 15.60 1.44
CA GLU A 177 26.51 16.55 2.39
C GLU A 177 27.13 15.86 3.63
N HIS A 178 26.57 14.74 4.08
CA HIS A 178 26.96 14.06 5.33
C HIS A 178 27.17 12.54 5.15
N PRO A 179 28.13 12.10 4.30
CA PRO A 179 28.33 10.68 3.97
C PRO A 179 28.72 9.80 5.17
N THR A 180 29.43 10.35 6.16
CA THR A 180 29.78 9.65 7.41
C THR A 180 28.55 9.37 8.28
N ILE A 181 27.63 10.34 8.38
CA ILE A 181 26.37 10.19 9.11
C ILE A 181 25.51 9.13 8.43
N VAL A 182 25.41 9.13 7.10
CA VAL A 182 24.65 8.11 6.35
C VAL A 182 25.17 6.68 6.59
N LEU A 183 26.49 6.48 6.66
CA LEU A 183 27.06 5.18 7.02
C LEU A 183 26.77 4.78 8.48
N ALA A 184 26.76 5.75 9.41
CA ALA A 184 26.38 5.51 10.80
C ALA A 184 24.89 5.17 10.95
N LEU A 185 24.00 5.84 10.20
CA LEU A 185 22.55 5.58 10.18
C LEU A 185 22.22 4.21 9.57
N GLU A 186 22.91 3.78 8.50
CA GLU A 186 22.77 2.42 7.95
C GLU A 186 23.14 1.35 9.01
N ARG A 187 24.26 1.55 9.72
CA ARG A 187 24.71 0.63 10.77
C ARG A 187 23.79 0.62 12.00
N LEU A 188 23.42 1.79 12.50
CA LEU A 188 22.48 1.97 13.62
C LEU A 188 21.16 1.23 13.37
N LEU A 189 20.60 1.39 12.17
CA LEU A 189 19.34 0.75 11.82
C LEU A 189 19.50 -0.78 11.75
N PHE A 190 20.56 -1.29 11.13
CA PHE A 190 20.84 -2.74 11.08
C PHE A 190 21.06 -3.36 12.47
N ALA A 191 21.59 -2.60 13.43
CA ALA A 191 21.83 -3.05 14.81
C ALA A 191 20.57 -2.98 15.71
N CYS A 192 19.77 -1.93 15.58
CA CYS A 192 18.65 -1.68 16.50
C CYS A 192 17.31 -2.29 16.02
N VAL A 193 17.06 -2.38 14.71
CA VAL A 193 15.80 -2.91 14.18
C VAL A 193 15.51 -4.35 14.62
N PRO A 194 16.46 -5.32 14.63
CA PRO A 194 16.15 -6.70 15.03
C PRO A 194 15.58 -6.82 16.44
N LEU A 195 16.03 -5.97 17.38
CA LEU A 195 15.67 -6.01 18.79
C LEU A 195 14.30 -5.32 19.05
N ILE A 196 14.05 -4.20 18.37
CA ILE A 196 12.82 -3.41 18.54
C ILE A 196 11.68 -3.97 17.70
N ALA A 197 11.96 -4.53 16.52
CA ALA A 197 10.95 -5.18 15.71
C ALA A 197 10.49 -6.52 16.32
N SER A 198 11.40 -7.35 16.88
CA SER A 198 10.96 -8.62 17.50
C SER A 198 10.06 -8.37 18.72
N THR A 199 10.40 -7.41 19.57
CA THR A 199 9.61 -7.04 20.76
C THR A 199 8.24 -6.47 20.39
N LEU A 200 8.15 -5.54 19.42
CA LEU A 200 6.86 -5.03 18.95
C LEU A 200 6.02 -6.11 18.23
N PHE A 201 6.65 -6.99 17.43
CA PHE A 201 5.92 -8.10 16.78
C PHE A 201 5.39 -9.08 17.83
N THR A 202 6.14 -9.39 18.89
CA THR A 202 5.61 -10.21 19.99
C THR A 202 4.46 -9.55 20.69
N TRP A 203 4.54 -8.26 21.01
CA TRP A 203 3.46 -7.54 21.67
C TRP A 203 2.17 -7.62 20.83
N ALA A 204 2.26 -7.31 19.53
CA ALA A 204 1.14 -7.41 18.60
C ALA A 204 0.55 -8.84 18.49
N THR A 205 1.39 -9.90 18.51
CA THR A 205 0.88 -11.28 18.54
C THR A 205 0.24 -11.67 19.88
N VAL A 206 0.77 -11.17 21.00
CA VAL A 206 0.26 -11.50 22.34
C VAL A 206 -1.07 -10.78 22.62
N SER A 207 -1.27 -9.57 22.10
CA SER A 207 -2.58 -8.89 22.13
C SER A 207 -3.64 -9.57 21.26
N ALA A 208 -3.25 -10.42 20.30
CA ALA A 208 -4.16 -11.11 19.38
C ALA A 208 -4.39 -12.60 19.69
N VAL A 209 -3.41 -13.28 20.31
CA VAL A 209 -3.41 -14.75 20.53
C VAL A 209 -3.12 -15.13 22.00
N GLY A 210 -2.98 -14.14 22.89
CA GLY A 210 -2.71 -14.35 24.31
C GLY A 210 -1.25 -14.68 24.66
N MET A 211 -0.96 -14.74 25.96
CA MET A 211 0.40 -14.77 26.51
C MET A 211 1.03 -16.17 26.59
N TRP A 212 0.23 -17.25 26.56
CA TRP A 212 0.68 -18.62 26.87
C TRP A 212 1.92 -19.06 26.08
N ASN A 213 1.89 -18.90 24.75
CA ASN A 213 3.00 -19.27 23.86
C ASN A 213 3.94 -18.10 23.50
N ALA A 214 3.88 -16.98 24.23
CA ALA A 214 4.57 -15.74 23.85
C ALA A 214 6.10 -15.88 23.66
N ALA A 215 6.76 -16.72 24.47
CA ALA A 215 8.19 -16.99 24.33
C ALA A 215 8.54 -17.71 23.01
N TYR A 216 7.65 -18.57 22.51
CA TYR A 216 7.80 -19.22 21.21
C TYR A 216 7.61 -18.22 20.05
N TYR A 217 6.69 -17.27 20.18
CA TYR A 217 6.57 -16.16 19.21
C TYR A 217 7.85 -15.31 19.17
N LEU A 218 8.41 -14.98 20.35
CA LEU A 218 9.67 -14.24 20.48
C LEU A 218 10.85 -14.98 19.83
N MET A 219 10.95 -16.28 20.07
CA MET A 219 11.93 -17.17 19.45
C MET A 219 11.85 -17.10 17.92
N VAL A 220 10.65 -17.22 17.35
CA VAL A 220 10.43 -17.19 15.89
C VAL A 220 10.78 -15.83 15.28
N PHE A 221 10.37 -14.71 15.89
CA PHE A 221 10.70 -13.38 15.36
C PHE A 221 12.20 -13.07 15.48
N ASN A 222 12.85 -13.42 16.59
CA ASN A 222 14.31 -13.30 16.72
C ASN A 222 15.04 -14.15 15.66
N CYS A 223 14.58 -15.38 15.40
CA CYS A 223 15.13 -16.24 14.35
C CYS A 223 15.03 -15.60 12.95
N VAL A 224 13.87 -15.05 12.60
CA VAL A 224 13.63 -14.40 11.29
C VAL A 224 14.46 -13.14 11.12
N PHE A 225 14.48 -12.25 12.12
CA PHE A 225 15.25 -11.01 12.03
C PHE A 225 16.77 -11.25 12.09
N TYR A 226 17.25 -12.21 12.89
CA TYR A 226 18.66 -12.61 12.87
C TYR A 226 19.11 -13.06 11.47
N TRP A 227 18.29 -13.85 10.76
CA TRP A 227 18.59 -14.28 9.39
C TRP A 227 18.58 -13.12 8.37
N LEU A 228 17.71 -12.12 8.55
CA LEU A 228 17.59 -10.97 7.65
C LEU A 228 18.72 -9.94 7.82
N TYR A 229 19.20 -9.73 9.05
CA TYR A 229 20.11 -8.63 9.41
C TYR A 229 21.51 -9.08 9.85
N SER A 230 21.66 -10.16 10.63
CA SER A 230 22.94 -10.56 11.28
C SER A 230 23.92 -11.30 10.36
N VAL A 231 23.43 -11.91 9.27
CA VAL A 231 24.29 -12.53 8.24
C VAL A 231 25.08 -11.42 7.54
N PRO A 232 26.44 -11.48 7.44
CA PRO A 232 27.26 -10.37 6.97
C PRO A 232 26.80 -9.78 5.63
N ARG A 233 26.68 -8.45 5.56
CA ARG A 233 26.29 -7.68 4.37
C ARG A 233 27.20 -6.48 4.16
N VAL A 234 27.47 -6.18 2.90
CA VAL A 234 28.16 -4.97 2.46
C VAL A 234 27.20 -3.77 2.55
N SER A 235 27.75 -2.61 2.93
CA SER A 235 27.04 -1.33 2.97
C SER A 235 26.51 -0.90 1.60
N SER A 236 25.34 -0.25 1.59
CA SER A 236 24.72 0.32 0.37
C SER A 236 25.53 1.49 -0.23
N PHE A 237 26.34 2.16 0.60
CA PHE A 237 26.98 3.44 0.27
C PHE A 237 28.51 3.38 0.21
N LYS A 238 29.14 2.30 0.69
CA LYS A 238 30.57 2.07 0.48
C LYS A 238 30.82 1.71 -0.99
N LEU A 239 31.79 2.38 -1.60
CA LEU A 239 32.11 2.24 -3.01
C LEU A 239 32.60 0.81 -3.30
N LYS A 240 31.90 0.08 -4.17
CA LYS A 240 32.34 -1.25 -4.59
C LYS A 240 33.67 -1.14 -5.34
N GLN A 241 34.72 -1.79 -4.84
CA GLN A 241 35.90 -2.09 -5.64
C GLN A 241 35.59 -3.27 -6.58
N GLU A 242 34.92 -3.00 -7.71
CA GLU A 242 34.67 -3.98 -8.78
C GLU A 242 35.94 -4.28 -9.62
N VAL A 243 37.12 -3.92 -9.11
CA VAL A 243 38.43 -4.19 -9.72
C VAL A 243 39.17 -5.27 -8.93
N ASN A 244 39.35 -6.43 -9.54
CA ASN A 244 40.30 -7.50 -9.18
C ASN A 244 40.07 -8.31 -7.88
N PHE A 245 38.82 -8.57 -7.48
CA PHE A 245 38.53 -9.71 -6.58
C PHE A 245 38.56 -11.07 -7.31
N HIS A 246 39.69 -11.41 -7.92
CA HIS A 246 39.99 -12.76 -8.41
C HIS A 246 40.39 -13.66 -7.22
N GLY A 247 39.38 -14.10 -6.44
CA GLY A 247 39.55 -15.11 -5.39
C GLY A 247 39.91 -14.59 -3.99
N GLY A 248 39.93 -13.27 -3.75
CA GLY A 248 40.18 -12.68 -2.43
C GLY A 248 38.93 -12.57 -1.55
N GLU A 249 39.12 -12.56 -0.23
CA GLU A 249 38.03 -12.30 0.73
C GLU A 249 37.61 -10.82 0.79
N VAL A 250 36.33 -10.59 1.06
CA VAL A 250 35.76 -9.24 1.22
C VAL A 250 36.30 -8.62 2.52
N PRO A 251 36.91 -7.41 2.49
CA PRO A 251 37.52 -6.81 3.67
C PRO A 251 36.48 -6.45 4.73
N GLU A 252 36.78 -6.73 6.00
CA GLU A 252 35.87 -6.59 7.14
C GLU A 252 35.34 -5.14 7.29
N ASP A 253 36.19 -4.15 6.97
CA ASP A 253 35.90 -2.72 6.82
C ASP A 253 34.66 -2.41 5.94
N SER A 254 34.25 -3.31 5.06
CA SER A 254 33.15 -3.12 4.10
C SER A 254 31.78 -3.56 4.63
N PHE A 255 31.72 -4.36 5.68
CA PHE A 255 30.44 -4.81 6.26
C PHE A 255 29.67 -3.67 6.94
N ILE A 256 28.38 -3.89 7.19
CA ILE A 256 27.50 -2.96 7.94
C ILE A 256 27.69 -3.15 9.44
N LEU A 257 27.56 -4.38 9.93
CA LEU A 257 27.64 -4.73 11.35
C LEU A 257 29.08 -5.00 11.80
N GLY A 258 29.42 -4.55 13.00
CA GLY A 258 30.65 -4.89 13.70
C GLY A 258 30.57 -6.22 14.48
N GLN A 259 31.70 -6.62 15.05
CA GLN A 259 31.80 -7.82 15.89
C GLN A 259 30.90 -7.74 17.14
N LEU A 260 30.89 -6.57 17.82
CA LEU A 260 30.07 -6.34 19.02
C LEU A 260 28.58 -6.45 18.73
N GLU A 261 28.09 -5.85 17.64
CA GLU A 261 26.67 -5.94 17.25
C GLU A 261 26.30 -7.37 16.87
N SER A 262 27.18 -8.07 16.13
CA SER A 262 26.99 -9.48 15.79
C SER A 262 26.91 -10.37 17.05
N CYS A 263 27.71 -10.08 18.08
CA CYS A 263 27.65 -10.74 19.38
C CYS A 263 26.34 -10.44 20.13
N VAL A 264 25.93 -9.17 20.24
CA VAL A 264 24.65 -8.76 20.84
C VAL A 264 23.46 -9.44 20.14
N HIS A 265 23.49 -9.54 18.81
CA HIS A 265 22.46 -10.25 18.05
C HIS A 265 22.42 -11.75 18.37
N THR A 266 23.56 -12.41 18.57
CA THR A 266 23.59 -13.82 19.00
C THR A 266 23.14 -14.02 20.45
N LEU A 267 23.52 -13.13 21.36
CA LEU A 267 23.04 -13.18 22.75
C LEU A 267 21.52 -12.96 22.83
N SER A 268 20.99 -12.01 22.04
CA SER A 268 19.56 -11.80 21.91
C SER A 268 18.84 -13.02 21.33
N LEU A 269 19.37 -13.62 20.26
CA LEU A 269 18.80 -14.81 19.63
C LEU A 269 18.67 -16.00 20.60
N LEU A 270 19.70 -16.25 21.41
CA LEU A 270 19.78 -17.43 22.29
C LEU A 270 19.10 -17.23 23.65
N PHE A 271 19.31 -16.09 24.30
CA PHE A 271 18.95 -15.94 25.72
C PHE A 271 17.64 -15.18 25.95
N VAL A 272 17.23 -14.25 25.09
CA VAL A 272 16.03 -13.43 25.33
C VAL A 272 14.72 -14.23 25.31
N PRO A 273 14.49 -15.20 24.39
CA PRO A 273 13.29 -16.06 24.46
C PRO A 273 13.26 -16.91 25.74
N VAL A 274 14.43 -17.41 26.17
CA VAL A 274 14.58 -18.25 27.36
C VAL A 274 14.32 -17.43 28.63
N SER A 275 14.97 -16.27 28.80
CA SER A 275 14.77 -15.41 29.97
C SER A 275 13.33 -14.89 30.07
N PHE A 276 12.68 -14.62 28.94
CA PHE A 276 11.27 -14.25 28.90
C PHE A 276 10.33 -15.41 29.28
N HIS A 277 10.63 -16.66 28.89
CA HIS A 277 9.88 -17.82 29.36
C HIS A 277 10.06 -18.04 30.87
N ILE A 278 11.30 -17.99 31.37
CA ILE A 278 11.61 -18.09 32.81
C ILE A 278 10.83 -17.02 33.59
N ALA A 279 10.87 -15.76 33.15
CA ALA A 279 10.19 -14.66 33.83
C ALA A 279 8.65 -14.79 33.83
N SER A 280 8.06 -15.33 32.76
CA SER A 280 6.60 -15.49 32.65
C SER A 280 6.05 -16.76 33.32
N HIS A 281 6.85 -17.84 33.42
CA HIS A 281 6.40 -19.16 33.87
C HIS A 281 7.18 -19.69 35.09
N TYR A 282 7.89 -18.83 35.84
CA TYR A 282 8.82 -19.20 36.92
C TYR A 282 8.26 -20.21 37.93
N TRP A 283 6.98 -20.10 38.29
CA TRP A 283 6.29 -20.97 39.26
C TRP A 283 6.01 -22.38 38.72
N VAL A 284 5.86 -22.53 37.40
CA VAL A 284 5.44 -23.78 36.72
C VAL A 284 6.65 -24.49 36.07
N MET A 285 7.78 -23.80 35.96
CA MET A 285 8.99 -24.19 35.22
C MET A 285 9.55 -25.60 35.54
N PHE A 286 9.41 -26.07 36.78
CA PHE A 286 9.85 -27.40 37.21
C PHE A 286 8.71 -28.38 37.52
N SER A 287 7.45 -28.02 37.22
CA SER A 287 6.27 -28.86 37.49
C SER A 287 6.23 -30.16 36.67
N SER A 288 6.88 -30.18 35.50
CA SER A 288 6.79 -31.28 34.54
C SER A 288 8.02 -31.37 33.65
N SER A 289 8.28 -32.56 33.11
CA SER A 289 9.29 -32.78 32.06
C SER A 289 9.00 -31.98 30.79
N ALA A 290 7.73 -31.66 30.50
CA ALA A 290 7.34 -30.80 29.38
C ALA A 290 7.83 -29.35 29.56
N ALA A 291 7.65 -28.75 30.74
CA ALA A 291 8.14 -27.40 31.05
C ALA A 291 9.69 -27.31 30.98
N ILE A 292 10.39 -28.36 31.44
CA ILE A 292 11.85 -28.47 31.30
C ILE A 292 12.24 -28.61 29.82
N SER A 293 11.47 -29.36 29.02
CA SER A 293 11.70 -29.47 27.58
C SER A 293 11.52 -28.13 26.84
N ASP A 294 10.61 -27.28 27.31
CA ASP A 294 10.35 -25.96 26.71
C ASP A 294 11.53 -25.00 26.85
N LEU A 295 12.20 -24.97 28.00
CA LEU A 295 13.46 -24.24 28.17
C LEU A 295 14.54 -24.69 27.18
N PHE A 296 14.71 -26.00 27.00
CA PHE A 296 15.71 -26.56 26.10
C PHE A 296 15.38 -26.31 24.63
N LEU A 297 14.11 -26.43 24.22
CA LEU A 297 13.67 -26.11 22.86
C LEU A 297 13.89 -24.63 22.53
N LEU A 298 13.53 -23.72 23.44
CA LEU A 298 13.72 -22.27 23.29
C LEU A 298 15.20 -21.84 23.15
N PHE A 299 16.15 -22.62 23.71
CA PHE A 299 17.58 -22.36 23.53
C PHE A 299 18.18 -23.07 22.31
N PHE A 300 17.95 -24.39 22.17
CA PHE A 300 18.65 -25.20 21.19
C PHE A 300 18.09 -25.08 19.76
N ILE A 301 16.82 -24.68 19.56
CA ILE A 301 16.29 -24.40 18.22
C ILE A 301 16.96 -23.15 17.60
N PRO A 302 17.02 -21.97 18.29
CA PRO A 302 17.79 -20.83 17.80
C PRO A 302 19.28 -21.13 17.64
N PHE A 303 19.86 -21.97 18.50
CA PHE A 303 21.25 -22.39 18.38
C PHE A 303 21.51 -23.24 17.12
N LEU A 304 20.66 -24.21 16.80
CA LEU A 304 20.72 -24.94 15.52
C LEU A 304 20.58 -23.99 14.32
N LEU A 305 19.70 -22.99 14.40
CA LEU A 305 19.58 -21.97 13.36
C LEU A 305 20.86 -21.12 13.23
N GLN A 306 21.50 -20.73 14.34
CA GLN A 306 22.76 -19.99 14.35
C GLN A 306 23.90 -20.82 13.74
N LEU A 307 23.99 -22.11 14.07
CA LEU A 307 24.96 -23.02 13.49
C LEU A 307 24.71 -23.22 11.97
N TYR A 308 23.46 -23.34 11.54
CA TYR A 308 23.12 -23.36 10.11
C TYR A 308 23.43 -22.03 9.41
N ALA A 309 23.09 -20.88 10.01
CA ALA A 309 23.41 -19.55 9.48
C ALA A 309 24.93 -19.30 9.42
N SER A 310 25.73 -19.96 10.26
CA SER A 310 27.18 -19.91 10.20
C SER A 310 27.75 -20.44 8.88
N THR A 311 27.03 -21.31 8.15
CA THR A 311 27.41 -21.76 6.78
C THR A 311 27.41 -20.61 5.77
N ARG A 312 26.69 -19.51 6.08
CA ARG A 312 26.66 -18.25 5.33
C ARG A 312 27.48 -17.14 5.99
N GLY A 313 28.37 -17.50 6.92
CA GLY A 313 29.29 -16.56 7.58
C GLY A 313 28.74 -15.86 8.82
N ALA A 314 27.60 -16.25 9.40
CA ALA A 314 27.04 -15.55 10.58
C ALA A 314 27.96 -15.53 11.82
N LEU A 315 28.94 -16.45 11.92
CA LEU A 315 29.93 -16.51 13.01
C LEU A 315 31.34 -16.01 12.60
N TRP A 316 31.43 -15.19 11.55
CA TRP A 316 32.70 -14.63 11.04
C TRP A 316 33.55 -13.92 12.11
N TRP A 317 32.89 -13.36 13.13
CA TRP A 317 33.50 -12.62 14.23
C TRP A 317 34.06 -13.51 15.35
N VAL A 318 33.75 -14.82 15.36
CA VAL A 318 34.14 -15.75 16.44
C VAL A 318 35.51 -16.36 16.17
N THR A 319 35.73 -16.93 14.97
CA THR A 319 37.02 -17.47 14.54
C THR A 319 37.17 -17.32 13.02
N LYS A 320 38.38 -16.99 12.56
CA LYS A 320 38.74 -16.94 11.13
C LYS A 320 39.19 -18.29 10.58
N ASN A 321 39.55 -19.23 11.46
CA ASN A 321 40.01 -20.57 11.10
C ASN A 321 38.83 -21.48 10.70
N GLU A 322 38.65 -21.73 9.40
CA GLU A 322 37.52 -22.54 8.90
C GLU A 322 37.44 -23.94 9.52
N TYR A 323 38.59 -24.57 9.83
CA TYR A 323 38.65 -25.86 10.52
C TYR A 323 38.07 -25.81 11.95
N GLN A 324 38.44 -24.80 12.75
CA GLN A 324 37.89 -24.63 14.10
C GLN A 324 36.38 -24.35 14.03
N LEU A 325 35.96 -23.49 13.09
CA LEU A 325 34.55 -23.20 12.87
C LEU A 325 33.76 -24.44 12.40
N GLN A 326 34.35 -25.33 11.59
CA GLN A 326 33.75 -26.61 11.20
C GLN A 326 33.64 -27.58 12.40
N SER A 327 34.67 -27.67 13.24
CA SER A 327 34.63 -28.48 14.47
C SER A 327 33.52 -27.99 15.41
N ILE A 328 33.41 -26.67 15.62
CA ILE A 328 32.35 -26.04 16.42
C ILE A 328 30.96 -26.36 15.85
N ARG A 329 30.76 -26.23 14.52
CA ARG A 329 29.50 -26.60 13.85
C ARG A 329 29.12 -28.06 14.09
N PHE A 330 30.07 -28.98 13.97
CA PHE A 330 29.80 -30.41 14.07
C PHE A 330 29.50 -30.85 15.50
N VAL A 331 30.39 -30.55 16.46
CA VAL A 331 30.23 -30.98 17.86
C VAL A 331 28.98 -30.35 18.49
N ASN A 332 28.85 -29.01 18.39
CA ASN A 332 27.72 -28.32 19.00
C ASN A 332 26.40 -28.61 18.25
N GLY A 333 26.47 -28.85 16.93
CA GLY A 333 25.31 -29.25 16.12
C GLY A 333 24.80 -30.64 16.50
N ALA A 334 25.68 -31.61 16.74
CA ALA A 334 25.31 -32.94 17.19
C ALA A 334 24.65 -32.90 18.58
N VAL A 335 25.25 -32.19 19.55
CA VAL A 335 24.69 -32.02 20.91
C VAL A 335 23.31 -31.36 20.85
N ALA A 336 23.18 -30.26 20.11
CA ALA A 336 21.91 -29.54 19.98
C ALA A 336 20.82 -30.37 19.28
N LEU A 337 21.18 -31.16 18.28
CA LEU A 337 20.27 -32.07 17.57
C LEU A 337 19.78 -33.20 18.49
N VAL A 338 20.65 -33.77 19.34
CA VAL A 338 20.25 -34.75 20.37
C VAL A 338 19.23 -34.15 21.33
N VAL A 339 19.52 -32.98 21.91
CA VAL A 339 18.63 -32.36 22.91
C VAL A 339 17.28 -31.99 22.30
N VAL A 340 17.25 -31.35 21.12
CA VAL A 340 15.98 -30.97 20.46
C VAL A 340 15.14 -32.19 20.12
N VAL A 341 15.75 -33.29 19.65
CA VAL A 341 15.03 -34.54 19.36
C VAL A 341 14.40 -35.11 20.63
N VAL A 342 15.15 -35.29 21.71
CA VAL A 342 14.63 -35.83 22.98
C VAL A 342 13.51 -34.95 23.57
N CYS A 343 13.64 -33.63 23.48
CA CYS A 343 12.59 -32.71 23.92
C CYS A 343 11.30 -32.81 23.07
N LEU A 344 11.42 -32.95 21.74
CA LEU A 344 10.26 -33.16 20.86
C LEU A 344 9.61 -34.54 21.06
N GLU A 345 10.39 -35.57 21.37
CA GLU A 345 9.85 -36.89 21.71
C GLU A 345 8.99 -36.83 22.98
N ILE A 346 9.50 -36.22 24.05
CA ILE A 346 8.75 -36.04 25.31
C ILE A 346 7.49 -35.20 25.07
N ARG A 347 7.62 -34.04 24.42
CA ARG A 347 6.55 -33.04 24.30
C ARG A 347 5.49 -33.37 23.23
N VAL A 348 5.84 -34.12 22.18
CA VAL A 348 4.95 -34.39 21.04
C VAL A 348 4.68 -35.88 20.88
N VAL A 349 5.72 -36.71 20.78
CA VAL A 349 5.55 -38.13 20.43
C VAL A 349 4.90 -38.91 21.57
N PHE A 350 5.46 -38.85 22.79
CA PHE A 350 4.91 -39.57 23.94
C PHE A 350 3.66 -38.91 24.51
N HIS A 351 3.60 -37.57 24.52
CA HIS A 351 2.44 -36.82 25.03
C HIS A 351 1.20 -36.95 24.13
N SER A 352 1.32 -36.68 22.82
CA SER A 352 0.18 -36.65 21.91
C SER A 352 -0.05 -37.98 21.16
N PHE A 353 1.01 -38.70 20.82
CA PHE A 353 0.93 -39.94 20.02
C PHE A 353 1.18 -41.23 20.81
N GLY A 354 1.45 -41.17 22.12
CA GLY A 354 1.81 -42.33 22.94
C GLY A 354 0.82 -43.49 22.91
N ARG A 355 -0.48 -43.21 22.67
CA ARG A 355 -1.54 -44.24 22.53
C ARG A 355 -1.47 -45.05 21.23
N TYR A 356 -0.76 -44.57 20.20
CA TYR A 356 -0.57 -45.25 18.91
C TYR A 356 0.77 -45.98 18.81
N ILE A 357 1.59 -45.96 19.88
CA ILE A 357 2.85 -46.68 19.94
C ILE A 357 2.55 -48.09 20.44
N HIS A 358 2.53 -49.07 19.54
CA HIS A 358 2.17 -50.46 19.84
C HIS A 358 3.27 -51.24 20.60
N VAL A 359 4.39 -50.59 20.95
CA VAL A 359 5.53 -51.19 21.64
C VAL A 359 5.46 -50.89 23.14
N PRO A 360 5.64 -51.87 24.04
CA PRO A 360 5.68 -51.62 25.48
C PRO A 360 6.98 -50.91 25.91
N PRO A 361 6.96 -50.15 27.02
CA PRO A 361 8.18 -49.64 27.63
C PRO A 361 9.04 -50.78 28.22
N PRO A 362 10.37 -50.66 28.25
CA PRO A 362 11.17 -49.49 27.83
C PRO A 362 11.52 -49.46 26.32
N LEU A 363 11.12 -50.48 25.55
CA LEU A 363 11.51 -50.61 24.13
C LEU A 363 10.92 -49.51 23.24
N ASN A 364 9.78 -48.92 23.62
CA ASN A 364 9.22 -47.75 22.94
C ASN A 364 10.20 -46.55 22.93
N TYR A 365 10.81 -46.20 24.07
CA TYR A 365 11.79 -45.11 24.15
C TYR A 365 13.01 -45.38 23.28
N LEU A 366 13.53 -46.61 23.30
CA LEU A 366 14.70 -47.00 22.51
C LEU A 366 14.41 -46.99 21.00
N LEU A 367 13.25 -47.48 20.56
CA LEU A 367 12.92 -47.48 19.13
C LEU A 367 12.53 -46.09 18.62
N VAL A 368 11.76 -45.30 19.39
CA VAL A 368 11.44 -43.91 19.03
C VAL A 368 12.71 -43.08 18.91
N THR A 369 13.61 -43.10 19.91
CA THR A 369 14.89 -42.39 19.83
C THR A 369 15.73 -42.80 18.62
N ILE A 370 15.87 -44.10 18.33
CA ILE A 370 16.58 -44.57 17.13
C ILE A 370 15.96 -43.99 15.84
N THR A 371 14.63 -43.92 15.74
CA THR A 371 13.95 -43.40 14.55
C THR A 371 14.09 -41.89 14.37
N MET A 372 13.82 -41.12 15.43
CA MET A 372 13.84 -39.67 15.40
C MET A 372 15.27 -39.14 15.31
N LEU A 373 16.16 -39.61 16.19
CA LEU A 373 17.56 -39.18 16.22
C LEU A 373 18.32 -39.66 14.98
N GLY A 374 18.10 -40.91 14.56
CA GLY A 374 18.69 -41.45 13.35
C GLY A 374 18.20 -40.71 12.09
N GLY A 375 16.88 -40.50 11.96
CA GLY A 375 16.32 -39.72 10.85
C GLY A 375 16.88 -38.29 10.79
N ALA A 376 16.98 -37.62 11.93
CA ALA A 376 17.57 -36.28 12.03
C ALA A 376 19.07 -36.27 11.71
N ALA A 377 19.84 -37.26 12.19
CA ALA A 377 21.27 -37.39 11.90
C ALA A 377 21.54 -37.73 10.42
N ALA A 378 20.71 -38.55 9.78
CA ALA A 378 20.75 -38.81 8.34
C ALA A 378 20.49 -37.52 7.54
N ALA A 379 19.43 -36.79 7.87
CA ALA A 379 19.10 -35.52 7.22
C ALA A 379 20.22 -34.47 7.40
N GLY A 380 20.75 -34.34 8.62
CA GLY A 380 21.82 -33.40 8.97
C GLY A 380 23.15 -33.72 8.27
N SER A 381 23.61 -34.97 8.30
CA SER A 381 24.87 -35.40 7.66
C SER A 381 24.82 -35.25 6.14
N TYR A 382 23.68 -35.52 5.50
CA TYR A 382 23.48 -35.25 4.07
C TYR A 382 23.41 -33.74 3.78
N ALA A 383 22.70 -32.94 4.60
CA ALA A 383 22.60 -31.48 4.43
C ALA A 383 23.95 -30.75 4.63
N LEU A 384 24.84 -31.30 5.45
CA LEU A 384 26.22 -30.84 5.64
C LEU A 384 27.20 -31.40 4.60
N GLY A 385 26.76 -32.27 3.69
CA GLY A 385 27.61 -32.84 2.62
C GLY A 385 28.60 -33.91 3.08
N MET A 386 28.44 -34.50 4.26
CA MET A 386 29.37 -35.48 4.84
C MET A 386 29.32 -36.85 4.14
N VAL A 387 28.22 -37.15 3.44
CA VAL A 387 28.05 -38.39 2.66
C VAL A 387 28.77 -38.23 1.32
N SER A 388 30.04 -38.64 1.29
CA SER A 388 30.92 -38.51 0.12
C SER A 388 31.88 -39.71 -0.01
N ASP A 389 32.54 -40.08 1.09
CA ASP A 389 33.41 -41.27 1.16
C ASP A 389 32.62 -42.57 1.11
N ALA A 390 33.28 -43.64 0.65
CA ALA A 390 32.70 -44.99 0.66
C ALA A 390 32.25 -45.42 2.07
N PHE A 391 33.05 -45.13 3.10
CA PHE A 391 32.72 -45.46 4.50
C PHE A 391 31.53 -44.64 5.03
N SER A 392 31.50 -43.31 4.82
CA SER A 392 30.35 -42.51 5.28
C SER A 392 29.07 -42.83 4.50
N SER A 393 29.18 -43.26 3.23
CA SER A 393 28.06 -43.79 2.46
C SER A 393 27.55 -45.13 3.02
N LEU A 394 28.43 -46.02 3.48
CA LEU A 394 28.06 -47.29 4.13
C LEU A 394 27.31 -47.02 5.43
N VAL A 395 27.87 -46.20 6.32
CA VAL A 395 27.24 -45.79 7.60
C VAL A 395 25.87 -45.17 7.36
N PHE A 396 25.74 -44.28 6.37
CA PHE A 396 24.46 -43.68 5.98
C PHE A 396 23.45 -44.72 5.49
N THR A 397 23.86 -45.72 4.70
CA THR A 397 22.96 -46.82 4.28
C THR A 397 22.53 -47.71 5.43
N ALA A 398 23.44 -48.08 6.34
CA ALA A 398 23.11 -48.89 7.51
C ALA A 398 22.13 -48.17 8.44
N LEU A 399 22.36 -46.87 8.68
CA LEU A 399 21.52 -46.05 9.53
C LEU A 399 20.12 -45.82 8.93
N ALA A 400 20.01 -45.61 7.61
CA ALA A 400 18.70 -45.53 6.96
C ALA A 400 17.90 -46.85 7.05
N VAL A 401 18.59 -47.99 7.01
CA VAL A 401 17.98 -49.32 7.18
C VAL A 401 17.48 -49.52 8.63
N THR A 402 18.28 -49.22 9.64
CA THR A 402 17.88 -49.38 11.05
C THR A 402 16.75 -48.41 11.44
N VAL A 403 16.80 -47.16 11.00
CA VAL A 403 15.72 -46.18 11.19
C VAL A 403 14.41 -46.68 10.57
N SER A 404 14.42 -47.17 9.33
CA SER A 404 13.20 -47.62 8.67
C SER A 404 12.63 -48.90 9.26
N ALA A 405 13.48 -49.80 9.78
CA ALA A 405 13.06 -51.00 10.50
C ALA A 405 12.47 -50.66 11.89
N ALA A 406 13.14 -49.83 12.68
CA ALA A 406 12.64 -49.39 13.98
C ALA A 406 11.32 -48.60 13.86
N GLY A 407 11.19 -47.75 12.83
CA GLY A 407 9.98 -46.97 12.57
C GLY A 407 8.78 -47.84 12.25
N ALA A 408 8.99 -48.90 11.48
CA ALA A 408 7.94 -49.88 11.22
C ALA A 408 7.43 -50.56 12.50
N ILE A 409 8.32 -50.91 13.43
CA ILE A 409 7.93 -51.52 14.71
C ILE A 409 7.15 -50.53 15.59
N VAL A 410 7.61 -49.28 15.73
CA VAL A 410 6.92 -48.22 16.48
C VAL A 410 5.49 -48.00 15.97
N VAL A 411 5.31 -48.02 14.65
CA VAL A 411 4.05 -47.79 13.92
C VAL A 411 3.12 -49.03 13.91
N GLY A 412 3.54 -50.16 14.51
CA GLY A 412 2.73 -51.39 14.56
C GLY A 412 2.67 -52.17 13.25
N PHE A 413 3.70 -52.07 12.40
CA PHE A 413 3.80 -52.88 11.18
C PHE A 413 4.15 -54.34 11.54
N PRO A 414 3.53 -55.37 10.91
CA PRO A 414 3.76 -56.76 11.31
C PRO A 414 5.22 -57.19 11.13
N ILE A 415 5.80 -57.81 12.17
CA ILE A 415 7.22 -58.19 12.24
C ILE A 415 7.64 -59.09 11.06
N LEU A 416 6.76 -59.98 10.60
CA LEU A 416 6.95 -60.84 9.42
C LEU A 416 7.27 -60.05 8.13
N PHE A 417 6.75 -58.83 8.00
CA PHE A 417 6.95 -57.97 6.83
C PHE A 417 8.03 -56.89 7.02
N LEU A 418 8.74 -56.87 8.15
CA LEU A 418 9.86 -55.95 8.44
C LEU A 418 10.95 -55.86 7.34
N PRO A 419 11.22 -56.91 6.53
CA PRO A 419 12.08 -56.78 5.35
C PRO A 419 11.63 -55.74 4.31
N LEU A 420 10.33 -55.40 4.22
CA LEU A 420 9.83 -54.39 3.28
C LEU A 420 10.25 -52.95 3.68
N PRO A 421 10.04 -52.50 4.94
CA PRO A 421 10.65 -51.28 5.47
C PRO A 421 12.17 -51.21 5.35
N SER A 422 12.90 -52.29 5.65
CA SER A 422 14.36 -52.27 5.60
C SER A 422 14.89 -52.12 4.16
N VAL A 423 14.26 -52.77 3.18
CA VAL A 423 14.52 -52.55 1.75
C VAL A 423 14.15 -51.13 1.31
N ALA A 424 13.09 -50.53 1.84
CA ALA A 424 12.74 -49.13 1.57
C ALA A 424 13.84 -48.16 2.03
N GLY A 425 14.33 -48.32 3.27
CA GLY A 425 15.45 -47.53 3.81
C GLY A 425 16.75 -47.67 3.00
N TYR A 426 17.10 -48.91 2.61
CA TYR A 426 18.22 -49.17 1.70
C TYR A 426 18.03 -48.48 0.33
N CYS A 427 16.84 -48.57 -0.25
CA CYS A 427 16.52 -47.98 -1.56
C CYS A 427 16.60 -46.44 -1.56
N LEU A 428 16.18 -45.81 -0.46
CA LEU A 428 16.32 -44.37 -0.21
C LEU A 428 17.78 -43.95 -0.10
N ALA A 429 18.58 -44.65 0.71
CA ALA A 429 19.99 -44.32 0.87
C ALA A 429 20.81 -44.58 -0.40
N ARG A 430 20.46 -45.62 -1.18
CA ARG A 430 20.99 -45.87 -2.52
C ARG A 430 20.62 -44.77 -3.52
N PHE A 431 19.46 -44.13 -3.39
CA PHE A 431 19.12 -42.96 -4.20
C PHE A 431 19.97 -41.74 -3.84
N PHE A 432 20.15 -41.40 -2.56
CA PHE A 432 20.99 -40.25 -2.18
C PHE A 432 22.47 -40.43 -2.58
N THR A 433 23.00 -41.66 -2.48
CA THR A 433 24.40 -41.97 -2.83
C THR A 433 24.64 -42.17 -4.33
N LYS A 434 23.79 -42.94 -5.03
CA LYS A 434 23.99 -43.35 -6.44
C LYS A 434 23.00 -42.74 -7.43
N LYS A 435 22.03 -41.94 -6.96
CA LYS A 435 21.01 -41.22 -7.78
C LYS A 435 20.20 -42.10 -8.73
N SER A 436 20.08 -43.40 -8.43
CA SER A 436 19.37 -44.37 -9.25
C SER A 436 17.85 -44.22 -9.13
N LEU A 437 17.18 -43.81 -10.22
CA LEU A 437 15.73 -43.62 -10.27
C LEU A 437 14.95 -44.88 -9.85
N SER A 438 15.39 -46.07 -10.29
CA SER A 438 14.77 -47.36 -9.96
C SER A 438 14.71 -47.65 -8.45
N SER A 439 15.75 -47.28 -7.68
CA SER A 439 15.70 -47.44 -6.22
C SER A 439 14.76 -46.41 -5.58
N TYR A 440 14.65 -45.20 -6.15
CA TYR A 440 13.68 -44.23 -5.66
C TYR A 440 12.23 -44.69 -5.91
N SER A 441 11.91 -45.23 -7.09
CA SER A 441 10.56 -45.79 -7.34
C SER A 441 10.23 -46.95 -6.42
N ALA A 442 11.20 -47.82 -6.10
CA ALA A 442 11.01 -48.89 -5.11
C ALA A 442 10.76 -48.33 -3.70
N PHE A 443 11.50 -47.30 -3.28
CA PHE A 443 11.24 -46.59 -2.02
C PHE A 443 9.85 -45.96 -1.97
N VAL A 444 9.41 -45.26 -3.03
CA VAL A 444 8.07 -44.63 -3.07
C VAL A 444 6.97 -45.66 -2.93
N VAL A 445 7.05 -46.80 -3.63
CA VAL A 445 6.05 -47.88 -3.51
C VAL A 445 6.04 -48.45 -2.09
N LEU A 446 7.19 -48.89 -1.56
CA LEU A 446 7.26 -49.53 -0.24
C LEU A 446 6.89 -48.57 0.90
N GLY A 447 7.37 -47.33 0.86
CA GLY A 447 7.03 -46.29 1.83
C GLY A 447 5.55 -45.91 1.78
N SER A 448 4.94 -45.85 0.58
CA SER A 448 3.50 -45.60 0.46
C SER A 448 2.65 -46.74 1.02
N LEU A 449 3.10 -47.99 0.90
CA LEU A 449 2.45 -49.16 1.50
C LEU A 449 2.47 -49.08 3.03
N MET A 450 3.57 -48.63 3.64
CA MET A 450 3.64 -48.40 5.09
C MET A 450 2.67 -47.30 5.56
N VAL A 451 2.60 -46.18 4.84
CA VAL A 451 1.65 -45.08 5.15
C VAL A 451 0.20 -45.54 4.98
N ALA A 452 -0.09 -46.26 3.89
CA ALA A 452 -1.42 -46.83 3.65
C ALA A 452 -1.81 -47.83 4.75
N TRP A 453 -0.89 -48.71 5.18
CA TRP A 453 -1.13 -49.64 6.30
C TRP A 453 -1.46 -48.89 7.60
N PHE A 454 -0.66 -47.90 7.99
CA PHE A 454 -0.90 -47.14 9.23
C PHE A 454 -2.28 -46.46 9.23
N MET A 455 -2.62 -45.77 8.14
CA MET A 455 -3.93 -45.10 8.01
C MET A 455 -5.08 -46.11 7.95
N MET A 456 -4.88 -47.27 7.30
CA MET A 456 -5.88 -48.33 7.21
C MET A 456 -6.16 -48.97 8.57
N HIS A 457 -5.11 -49.31 9.32
CA HIS A 457 -5.22 -50.00 10.60
C HIS A 457 -5.78 -49.11 11.73
N ASN A 458 -5.43 -47.82 11.75
CA ASN A 458 -5.79 -46.91 12.85
C ASN A 458 -7.08 -46.11 12.63
N TYR A 459 -7.42 -45.73 11.40
CA TYR A 459 -8.43 -44.69 11.14
C TYR A 459 -9.49 -45.02 10.09
N TRP A 460 -9.23 -45.95 9.17
CA TRP A 460 -10.06 -46.16 7.97
C TRP A 460 -11.41 -46.86 8.22
N ASP A 461 -11.51 -47.64 9.29
CA ASP A 461 -12.75 -48.33 9.69
C ASP A 461 -13.47 -47.64 10.86
N LEU A 462 -12.95 -46.50 11.34
CA LEU A 462 -13.66 -45.62 12.27
C LEU A 462 -14.74 -44.83 11.53
N ASN A 463 -16.01 -45.10 11.84
CA ASN A 463 -17.18 -44.42 11.27
C ASN A 463 -17.44 -43.03 11.87
N ILE A 464 -16.40 -42.20 11.95
CA ILE A 464 -16.46 -40.81 12.44
C ILE A 464 -16.66 -39.87 11.25
N TRP A 465 -17.44 -38.80 11.44
CA TRP A 465 -17.66 -37.74 10.44
C TRP A 465 -16.93 -36.46 10.88
N ILE A 466 -16.08 -35.91 10.00
CA ILE A 466 -15.19 -34.79 10.26
C ILE A 466 -15.22 -33.85 9.04
N ALA A 467 -15.32 -32.54 9.27
CA ALA A 467 -15.24 -31.51 8.21
C ALA A 467 -16.15 -31.77 6.98
N GLY A 468 -17.37 -32.28 7.21
CA GLY A 468 -18.33 -32.59 6.15
C GLY A 468 -18.12 -33.93 5.42
N MET A 469 -17.20 -34.79 5.87
CA MET A 469 -16.90 -36.08 5.23
C MET A 469 -16.65 -37.21 6.23
N SER A 470 -16.78 -38.46 5.78
CA SER A 470 -16.37 -39.62 6.58
C SER A 470 -14.85 -39.69 6.70
N LEU A 471 -14.35 -40.07 7.89
CA LEU A 471 -12.92 -40.26 8.18
C LEU A 471 -12.26 -41.23 7.19
N LYS A 472 -12.97 -42.28 6.78
CA LYS A 472 -12.58 -43.21 5.70
C LYS A 472 -12.28 -42.52 4.35
N SER A 473 -12.98 -41.44 4.03
CA SER A 473 -12.74 -40.63 2.83
C SER A 473 -11.56 -39.67 3.01
N PHE A 474 -11.42 -39.08 4.21
CA PHE A 474 -10.26 -38.27 4.57
C PHE A 474 -8.95 -39.07 4.53
N CYS A 475 -8.95 -40.31 5.03
CA CYS A 475 -7.80 -41.21 4.99
C CYS A 475 -7.32 -41.46 3.54
N LYS A 476 -8.23 -41.65 2.58
CA LYS A 476 -7.89 -41.78 1.15
C LYS A 476 -7.22 -40.53 0.60
N LEU A 477 -7.67 -39.35 1.00
CA LEU A 477 -7.10 -38.06 0.57
C LEU A 477 -5.71 -37.81 1.17
N ILE A 478 -5.47 -38.19 2.44
CA ILE A 478 -4.13 -38.18 3.06
C ILE A 478 -3.19 -39.16 2.34
N VAL A 479 -3.60 -40.42 2.16
CA VAL A 479 -2.76 -41.42 1.49
C VAL A 479 -2.42 -40.97 0.06
N GLY A 480 -3.38 -40.38 -0.66
CA GLY A 480 -3.17 -39.80 -1.98
C GLY A 480 -2.24 -38.59 -2.02
N SER A 481 -2.31 -37.68 -1.03
CA SER A 481 -1.42 -36.52 -0.97
C SER A 481 0.01 -36.92 -0.58
N VAL A 482 0.19 -37.85 0.36
CA VAL A 482 1.50 -38.39 0.75
C VAL A 482 2.13 -39.20 -0.40
N LEU A 483 1.35 -39.99 -1.14
CA LEU A 483 1.77 -40.65 -2.37
C LEU A 483 2.36 -39.66 -3.38
N LEU A 484 1.65 -38.57 -3.67
CA LEU A 484 2.12 -37.54 -4.60
C LEU A 484 3.35 -36.79 -4.06
N ALA A 485 3.38 -36.47 -2.77
CA ALA A 485 4.52 -35.81 -2.13
C ALA A 485 5.81 -36.65 -2.20
N MET A 486 5.70 -37.99 -2.13
CA MET A 486 6.84 -38.90 -2.33
C MET A 486 7.15 -39.15 -3.81
N ALA A 487 6.17 -39.17 -4.70
CA ALA A 487 6.41 -39.40 -6.13
C ALA A 487 7.09 -38.21 -6.84
N VAL A 488 6.65 -36.97 -6.53
CA VAL A 488 7.09 -35.74 -7.22
C VAL A 488 8.62 -35.52 -7.24
N PRO A 489 9.38 -35.69 -6.14
CA PRO A 489 10.83 -35.52 -6.17
C PRO A 489 11.55 -36.53 -7.07
N GLY A 490 11.01 -37.75 -7.21
CA GLY A 490 11.51 -38.77 -8.12
C GLY A 490 11.24 -38.43 -9.58
N LEU A 491 10.01 -37.98 -9.88
CA LEU A 491 9.66 -37.46 -11.20
C LEU A 491 10.56 -36.27 -11.58
N ALA A 492 10.94 -35.42 -10.61
CA ALA A 492 11.84 -34.28 -10.82
C ALA A 492 13.32 -34.64 -11.10
N VAL A 493 13.65 -35.94 -11.19
CA VAL A 493 14.95 -36.46 -11.67
C VAL A 493 14.87 -37.00 -13.11
N LEU A 494 13.67 -37.15 -13.68
CA LEU A 494 13.48 -37.60 -15.07
C LEU A 494 14.05 -36.59 -16.10
N PRO A 495 14.35 -37.05 -17.32
CA PRO A 495 14.71 -36.17 -18.44
C PRO A 495 13.66 -35.07 -18.69
N PRO A 496 14.05 -33.89 -19.19
CA PRO A 496 13.16 -32.73 -19.31
C PRO A 496 11.96 -32.95 -20.24
N GLN A 497 12.00 -33.96 -21.12
CA GLN A 497 10.86 -34.41 -21.93
C GLN A 497 9.63 -34.82 -21.06
N PHE A 498 9.88 -35.28 -19.83
CA PHE A 498 8.85 -35.72 -18.88
C PHE A 498 8.51 -34.65 -17.82
N SER A 499 8.95 -33.40 -17.97
CA SER A 499 8.67 -32.34 -16.98
C SER A 499 7.17 -32.14 -16.74
N PHE A 500 6.33 -32.39 -17.75
CA PHE A 500 4.87 -32.34 -17.60
C PHE A 500 4.34 -33.24 -16.48
N LEU A 501 4.96 -34.40 -16.20
CA LEU A 501 4.57 -35.26 -15.08
C LEU A 501 4.90 -34.64 -13.72
N THR A 502 5.99 -33.88 -13.62
CA THR A 502 6.36 -33.14 -12.39
C THR A 502 5.40 -31.97 -12.18
N GLU A 503 5.05 -31.27 -13.25
CA GLU A 503 4.11 -30.15 -13.27
C GLU A 503 2.70 -30.62 -12.87
N ALA A 504 2.19 -31.69 -13.49
CA ALA A 504 0.91 -32.29 -13.15
C ALA A 504 0.87 -32.85 -11.72
N GLY A 505 1.94 -33.53 -11.28
CA GLY A 505 2.04 -34.05 -9.91
C GLY A 505 2.05 -32.95 -8.84
N LEU A 506 2.77 -31.85 -9.09
CA LEU A 506 2.78 -30.67 -8.21
C LEU A 506 1.41 -29.97 -8.16
N ILE A 507 0.76 -29.78 -9.31
CA ILE A 507 -0.58 -29.18 -9.39
C ILE A 507 -1.61 -30.06 -8.67
N GLY A 508 -1.57 -31.38 -8.89
CA GLY A 508 -2.45 -32.34 -8.20
C GLY A 508 -2.25 -32.35 -6.69
N HIS A 509 -1.00 -32.35 -6.22
CA HIS A 509 -0.68 -32.24 -4.79
C HIS A 509 -1.18 -30.91 -4.19
N ALA A 510 -0.94 -29.79 -4.87
CA ALA A 510 -1.42 -28.48 -4.42
C ALA A 510 -2.95 -28.41 -4.38
N PHE A 511 -3.64 -28.97 -5.38
CA PHE A 511 -5.09 -29.04 -5.46
C PHE A 511 -5.69 -29.88 -4.32
N LEU A 512 -5.15 -31.07 -4.04
CA LEU A 512 -5.57 -31.92 -2.92
C LEU A 512 -5.34 -31.23 -1.56
N LEU A 513 -4.20 -30.57 -1.38
CA LEU A 513 -3.90 -29.81 -0.17
C LEU A 513 -4.88 -28.65 0.02
N CYS A 514 -5.23 -27.93 -1.06
CA CYS A 514 -6.27 -26.89 -1.01
C CYS A 514 -7.65 -27.47 -0.67
N TYR A 515 -8.02 -28.62 -1.23
CA TYR A 515 -9.30 -29.28 -0.95
C TYR A 515 -9.41 -29.76 0.50
N ILE A 516 -8.35 -30.35 1.05
CA ILE A 516 -8.28 -30.75 2.46
C ILE A 516 -8.42 -29.54 3.37
N GLU A 517 -7.58 -28.50 3.18
CA GLU A 517 -7.60 -27.30 4.03
C GLU A 517 -8.94 -26.53 3.92
N ASN A 518 -9.52 -26.41 2.72
CA ASN A 518 -10.81 -25.75 2.52
C ASN A 518 -11.93 -26.42 3.32
N ASN A 519 -11.96 -27.75 3.37
CA ASN A 519 -12.95 -28.46 4.14
C ASN A 519 -12.67 -28.29 5.64
N PHE A 520 -11.44 -28.54 6.08
CA PHE A 520 -11.08 -28.47 7.50
C PHE A 520 -11.28 -27.08 8.12
N PHE A 521 -10.90 -26.01 7.44
CA PHE A 521 -11.01 -24.64 7.93
C PHE A 521 -12.43 -24.08 7.82
N ASN A 522 -13.14 -24.30 6.71
CA ASN A 522 -14.48 -23.70 6.55
C ASN A 522 -15.57 -24.52 7.27
N TYR A 523 -15.50 -25.85 7.34
CA TYR A 523 -16.51 -26.61 8.09
C TYR A 523 -16.37 -26.46 9.61
N SER A 524 -15.17 -26.25 10.17
CA SER A 524 -15.05 -25.90 11.60
C SER A 524 -15.75 -24.57 11.89
N ASN A 525 -15.40 -23.53 11.12
CA ASN A 525 -15.87 -22.17 11.39
C ASN A 525 -17.36 -21.96 11.12
N VAL A 526 -17.97 -22.78 10.24
CA VAL A 526 -19.41 -22.70 9.91
C VAL A 526 -20.29 -23.51 10.89
N TYR A 527 -19.78 -24.59 11.50
CA TYR A 527 -20.61 -25.49 12.34
C TYR A 527 -20.25 -25.51 13.83
N TYR A 528 -19.01 -25.17 14.22
CA TYR A 528 -18.58 -25.11 15.63
C TYR A 528 -18.58 -23.67 16.19
N TYR A 529 -19.39 -22.78 15.61
CA TYR A 529 -19.53 -21.39 16.06
C TYR A 529 -20.35 -21.30 17.36
N GLY A 530 -19.81 -21.85 18.47
CA GLY A 530 -20.45 -21.82 19.79
C GLY A 530 -20.08 -22.95 20.77
N MET A 531 -19.20 -23.89 20.40
CA MET A 531 -18.78 -25.00 21.28
C MET A 531 -17.25 -25.15 21.29
N ASP A 532 -16.65 -24.70 22.40
CA ASP A 532 -15.22 -24.78 22.78
C ASP A 532 -14.19 -24.04 21.90
N GLU A 533 -13.02 -23.72 22.47
CA GLU A 533 -11.97 -22.93 21.81
C GLU A 533 -11.12 -23.73 20.78
N ASP A 534 -11.34 -25.04 20.66
CA ASP A 534 -10.52 -25.96 19.88
C ASP A 534 -10.75 -25.87 18.36
N VAL A 535 -10.18 -24.83 17.75
CA VAL A 535 -10.16 -24.65 16.28
C VAL A 535 -9.39 -25.77 15.59
N MET A 536 -10.12 -26.79 15.11
CA MET A 536 -9.60 -28.03 14.50
C MET A 536 -8.56 -27.84 13.38
N TYR A 537 -8.57 -26.71 12.66
CA TYR A 537 -7.50 -26.35 11.73
C TYR A 537 -7.15 -24.86 11.83
N PRO A 538 -6.04 -24.49 12.52
CA PRO A 538 -5.80 -23.10 12.87
C PRO A 538 -5.30 -22.26 11.69
N SER A 539 -5.67 -20.97 11.70
CA SER A 539 -5.33 -19.98 10.67
C SER A 539 -3.84 -19.89 10.35
N TYR A 540 -2.96 -20.02 11.36
CA TYR A 540 -1.51 -19.97 11.15
C TYR A 540 -0.98 -21.14 10.30
N MET A 541 -1.65 -22.30 10.27
CA MET A 541 -1.26 -23.40 9.38
C MET A 541 -1.54 -23.06 7.92
N VAL A 542 -2.68 -22.43 7.60
CA VAL A 542 -2.96 -21.91 6.24
C VAL A 542 -1.88 -20.90 5.82
N VAL A 543 -1.50 -19.98 6.71
CA VAL A 543 -0.42 -19.00 6.45
C VAL A 543 0.94 -19.69 6.23
N MET A 544 1.26 -20.74 6.98
CA MET A 544 2.50 -21.48 6.83
C MET A 544 2.54 -22.32 5.55
N THR A 545 1.49 -23.07 5.20
CA THR A 545 1.49 -23.90 3.98
C THR A 545 1.42 -23.06 2.71
N THR A 546 0.76 -21.89 2.74
CA THR A 546 0.76 -20.94 1.60
C THR A 546 2.16 -20.37 1.35
N PHE A 547 2.81 -19.79 2.35
CA PHE A 547 4.15 -19.23 2.17
C PHE A 547 5.21 -20.29 1.87
N ALA A 548 5.14 -21.48 2.48
CA ALA A 548 6.03 -22.60 2.14
C ALA A 548 5.83 -23.04 0.69
N GLY A 549 4.59 -23.21 0.22
CA GLY A 549 4.27 -23.53 -1.16
C GLY A 549 4.83 -22.50 -2.15
N LEU A 550 4.57 -21.22 -1.92
CA LEU A 550 5.08 -20.12 -2.76
C LEU A 550 6.61 -20.05 -2.76
N ALA A 551 7.27 -20.32 -1.63
CA ALA A 551 8.74 -20.37 -1.55
C ALA A 551 9.33 -21.55 -2.34
N ILE A 552 8.71 -22.73 -2.27
CA ILE A 552 9.10 -23.92 -3.03
C ILE A 552 8.91 -23.69 -4.54
N VAL A 553 7.75 -23.19 -4.95
CA VAL A 553 7.45 -22.84 -6.36
C VAL A 553 8.45 -21.81 -6.89
N ARG A 554 8.74 -20.76 -6.11
CA ARG A 554 9.76 -19.76 -6.46
C ARG A 554 11.13 -20.40 -6.65
N ARG A 555 11.58 -21.25 -5.72
CA ARG A 555 12.87 -21.95 -5.82
C ARG A 555 12.94 -22.82 -7.08
N LEU A 556 11.96 -23.69 -7.29
CA LEU A 556 11.92 -24.59 -8.44
C LEU A 556 11.81 -23.85 -9.78
N SER A 557 11.20 -22.65 -9.81
CA SER A 557 11.21 -21.76 -10.99
C SER A 557 12.57 -21.11 -11.27
N VAL A 558 13.34 -20.78 -10.23
CA VAL A 558 14.72 -20.25 -10.36
C VAL A 558 15.67 -21.34 -10.83
N ASP A 559 15.51 -22.56 -10.28
CA ASP A 559 16.24 -23.76 -10.65
C ASP A 559 15.79 -24.34 -12.02
N ARG A 560 14.83 -23.69 -12.71
CA ARG A 560 14.26 -24.06 -14.02
C ARG A 560 13.67 -25.48 -14.11
N ARG A 561 13.17 -26.02 -13.00
CA ARG A 561 12.57 -27.37 -12.92
C ARG A 561 11.08 -27.43 -13.29
N ILE A 562 10.42 -26.28 -13.39
CA ILE A 562 8.97 -26.13 -13.65
C ILE A 562 8.78 -25.08 -14.76
N GLY A 563 7.93 -25.36 -15.75
CA GLY A 563 7.51 -24.41 -16.78
C GLY A 563 6.66 -23.25 -16.26
N SER A 564 6.64 -22.13 -17.00
CA SER A 564 5.91 -20.92 -16.60
C SER A 564 4.40 -21.13 -16.39
N LYS A 565 3.80 -22.07 -17.12
CA LYS A 565 2.38 -22.44 -16.97
C LYS A 565 2.09 -23.05 -15.59
N ALA A 566 2.85 -24.05 -15.16
CA ALA A 566 2.65 -24.65 -13.84
C ALA A 566 3.05 -23.71 -12.70
N VAL A 567 4.09 -22.88 -12.87
CA VAL A 567 4.41 -21.80 -11.91
C VAL A 567 3.22 -20.85 -11.73
N TRP A 568 2.55 -20.46 -12.81
CA TRP A 568 1.35 -19.61 -12.78
C TRP A 568 0.19 -20.29 -12.02
N VAL A 569 -0.18 -21.53 -12.37
CA VAL A 569 -1.27 -22.27 -11.70
C VAL A 569 -0.98 -22.46 -10.20
N LEU A 570 0.25 -22.86 -9.85
CA LEU A 570 0.64 -23.10 -8.46
C LEU A 570 0.65 -21.80 -7.64
N ILE A 571 1.10 -20.67 -8.21
CA ILE A 571 0.98 -19.37 -7.55
C ILE A 571 -0.49 -19.05 -7.26
N CYS A 572 -1.38 -19.20 -8.25
CA CYS A 572 -2.81 -18.92 -8.07
C CYS A 572 -3.43 -19.79 -6.97
N LEU A 573 -3.19 -21.11 -6.98
CA LEU A 573 -3.70 -22.04 -5.96
C LEU A 573 -3.19 -21.71 -4.55
N TYR A 574 -1.88 -21.44 -4.39
CA TYR A 574 -1.33 -21.09 -3.08
C TYR A 574 -1.74 -19.68 -2.61
N SER A 575 -1.98 -18.71 -3.49
CA SER A 575 -2.53 -17.41 -3.07
C SER A 575 -4.03 -17.46 -2.79
N ALA A 576 -4.79 -18.33 -3.46
CA ALA A 576 -6.24 -18.50 -3.27
C ALA A 576 -6.59 -18.91 -1.84
N LYS A 577 -5.79 -19.81 -1.24
CA LYS A 577 -5.92 -20.20 0.18
C LYS A 577 -6.01 -19.04 1.15
N LEU A 578 -5.36 -17.90 0.87
CA LEU A 578 -5.41 -16.73 1.76
C LEU A 578 -6.81 -16.10 1.86
N SER A 579 -7.71 -16.30 0.89
CA SER A 579 -9.07 -15.77 0.97
C SER A 579 -9.92 -16.44 2.06
N MET A 580 -9.58 -17.67 2.46
CA MET A 580 -10.25 -18.35 3.59
C MET A 580 -10.09 -17.58 4.91
N LEU A 581 -8.96 -16.88 5.09
CA LEU A 581 -8.67 -16.10 6.29
C LEU A 581 -9.51 -14.82 6.40
N PHE A 582 -10.15 -14.38 5.31
CA PHE A 582 -11.02 -13.21 5.28
C PHE A 582 -12.51 -13.55 5.27
N MET A 583 -12.90 -14.68 4.67
CA MET A 583 -14.31 -15.08 4.59
C MET A 583 -14.48 -16.60 4.64
N ALA A 584 -15.14 -17.08 5.69
CA ALA A 584 -15.41 -18.49 5.93
C ALA A 584 -16.68 -18.95 5.18
N SER A 585 -16.57 -19.18 3.87
CA SER A 585 -17.64 -19.74 3.04
C SER A 585 -17.11 -20.86 2.14
N LYS A 586 -17.91 -21.91 1.96
CA LYS A 586 -17.48 -23.22 1.40
C LYS A 586 -16.88 -23.13 -0.01
N ALA A 587 -17.28 -22.13 -0.79
CA ALA A 587 -16.83 -21.91 -2.16
C ALA A 587 -15.62 -20.97 -2.29
N VAL A 588 -15.23 -20.26 -1.23
CA VAL A 588 -14.36 -19.07 -1.30
C VAL A 588 -12.97 -19.35 -1.86
N LEU A 589 -12.32 -20.46 -1.48
CA LEU A 589 -11.02 -20.85 -2.05
C LEU A 589 -11.12 -21.14 -3.56
N TRP A 590 -12.19 -21.80 -3.98
CA TRP A 590 -12.35 -22.24 -5.38
C TRP A 590 -12.69 -21.06 -6.28
N VAL A 591 -13.55 -20.16 -5.81
CA VAL A 591 -13.83 -18.90 -6.49
C VAL A 591 -12.59 -18.00 -6.56
N SER A 592 -11.86 -17.81 -5.45
CA SER A 592 -10.66 -16.98 -5.48
C SER A 592 -9.57 -17.57 -6.39
N ALA A 593 -9.42 -18.90 -6.44
CA ALA A 593 -8.56 -19.58 -7.41
C ALA A 593 -8.99 -19.33 -8.86
N VAL A 594 -10.28 -19.44 -9.19
CA VAL A 594 -10.81 -19.18 -10.55
C VAL A 594 -10.60 -17.71 -10.95
N LEU A 595 -10.89 -16.75 -10.07
CA LEU A 595 -10.64 -15.33 -10.33
C LEU A 595 -9.14 -15.03 -10.51
N LEU A 596 -8.28 -15.56 -9.64
CA LEU A 596 -6.82 -15.41 -9.76
C LEU A 596 -6.29 -16.00 -11.07
N LEU A 597 -6.81 -17.15 -11.51
CA LEU A 597 -6.47 -17.75 -12.80
C LEU A 597 -7.00 -16.93 -13.99
N ALA A 598 -8.14 -16.25 -13.87
CA ALA A 598 -8.64 -15.37 -14.94
C ALA A 598 -7.82 -14.07 -15.08
N VAL A 599 -7.42 -13.44 -13.96
CA VAL A 599 -6.82 -12.09 -13.96
C VAL A 599 -5.29 -12.08 -14.08
N SER A 600 -4.59 -13.10 -13.56
CA SER A 600 -3.11 -13.13 -13.54
C SER A 600 -2.36 -13.51 -14.83
N PRO A 601 -2.92 -14.11 -15.90
CA PRO A 601 -2.19 -14.47 -17.12
C PRO A 601 -1.33 -13.35 -17.74
N PRO A 602 -1.80 -12.07 -17.84
CA PRO A 602 -0.99 -10.96 -18.38
C PRO A 602 0.21 -10.60 -17.49
N LEU A 603 0.16 -10.91 -16.19
CA LEU A 603 1.20 -10.58 -15.21
C LEU A 603 2.25 -11.69 -15.09
N LEU A 604 1.86 -12.96 -15.27
CA LEU A 604 2.68 -14.13 -14.97
C LEU A 604 3.09 -14.96 -16.20
N LEU A 605 2.24 -15.11 -17.22
CA LEU A 605 2.55 -15.97 -18.38
C LEU A 605 3.31 -15.23 -19.49
N TYR A 606 2.89 -14.03 -19.87
CA TYR A 606 3.44 -13.29 -21.02
C TYR A 606 4.65 -12.40 -20.69
N LYS A 607 5.17 -12.50 -19.44
CA LYS A 607 6.22 -11.63 -18.90
C LYS A 607 7.63 -12.04 -19.32
N ASP A 608 7.95 -11.79 -20.58
CA ASP A 608 9.29 -11.99 -21.13
C ASP A 608 10.31 -11.03 -20.49
N LYS A 609 11.39 -11.57 -19.91
CA LYS A 609 12.44 -10.77 -19.23
C LYS A 609 13.56 -10.31 -20.16
N SER A 610 13.54 -10.73 -21.42
CA SER A 610 14.70 -10.68 -22.32
C SER A 610 14.82 -9.38 -23.13
N LYS A 611 13.72 -8.67 -23.39
CA LYS A 611 13.71 -7.41 -24.16
C LYS A 611 12.69 -6.42 -23.60
N SER A 612 13.11 -5.17 -23.39
CA SER A 612 12.29 -4.07 -22.83
C SER A 612 11.27 -3.47 -23.83
N SER A 613 10.70 -4.29 -24.71
CA SER A 613 9.81 -3.85 -25.79
C SER A 613 8.83 -4.95 -26.22
N ALA A 614 7.73 -5.03 -25.48
CA ALA A 614 6.44 -5.62 -25.87
C ALA A 614 6.46 -7.06 -26.44
N SER A 615 6.26 -8.04 -25.54
CA SER A 615 5.52 -9.25 -25.88
C SER A 615 4.10 -8.84 -26.32
N LYS A 616 3.85 -8.71 -27.63
CA LYS A 616 2.54 -8.33 -28.16
C LYS A 616 1.63 -9.55 -28.28
N MET A 617 0.96 -9.85 -27.17
CA MET A 617 -0.23 -10.69 -27.12
C MET A 617 -1.18 -10.36 -28.29
N LYS A 618 -1.68 -11.37 -29.02
CA LYS A 618 -2.51 -11.12 -30.22
C LYS A 618 -3.86 -10.52 -29.81
N PRO A 619 -4.46 -9.59 -30.60
CA PRO A 619 -5.74 -8.95 -30.25
C PRO A 619 -6.84 -9.95 -29.89
N PHE A 620 -7.01 -11.03 -30.67
CA PHE A 620 -7.97 -12.11 -30.38
C PHE A 620 -7.75 -12.77 -29.02
N GLN A 621 -6.49 -13.00 -28.61
CA GLN A 621 -6.18 -13.54 -27.28
C GLN A 621 -6.53 -12.52 -26.18
N GLY A 622 -6.35 -11.23 -26.44
CA GLY A 622 -6.75 -10.16 -25.52
C GLY A 622 -8.25 -10.13 -25.28
N TYR A 623 -9.06 -10.21 -26.34
CA TYR A 623 -10.51 -10.36 -26.24
C TYR A 623 -10.92 -11.66 -25.54
N ALA A 624 -10.23 -12.77 -25.82
CA ALA A 624 -10.50 -14.05 -25.15
C ALA A 624 -10.23 -13.99 -23.64
N HIS A 625 -9.13 -13.37 -23.18
CA HIS A 625 -8.89 -13.18 -21.74
C HIS A 625 -9.88 -12.18 -21.11
N ALA A 626 -10.29 -11.12 -21.81
CA ALA A 626 -11.35 -10.23 -21.32
C ALA A 626 -12.70 -10.97 -21.17
N GLY A 627 -13.04 -11.85 -22.11
CA GLY A 627 -14.23 -12.71 -22.03
C GLY A 627 -14.16 -13.72 -20.88
N VAL A 628 -13.00 -14.37 -20.67
CA VAL A 628 -12.76 -15.26 -19.52
C VAL A 628 -12.85 -14.50 -18.20
N VAL A 629 -12.33 -13.27 -18.12
CA VAL A 629 -12.50 -12.39 -16.95
C VAL A 629 -13.99 -12.11 -16.69
N ALA A 630 -14.75 -11.67 -17.70
CA ALA A 630 -16.17 -11.39 -17.55
C ALA A 630 -16.98 -12.63 -17.09
N LEU A 631 -16.74 -13.78 -17.72
CA LEU A 631 -17.38 -15.05 -17.34
C LEU A 631 -16.97 -15.51 -15.93
N SER A 632 -15.71 -15.30 -15.52
CA SER A 632 -15.27 -15.66 -14.17
C SER A 632 -15.94 -14.80 -13.10
N VAL A 633 -16.01 -13.47 -13.27
CA VAL A 633 -16.70 -12.58 -12.32
C VAL A 633 -18.19 -12.92 -12.26
N TRP A 634 -18.83 -13.25 -13.39
CA TRP A 634 -20.23 -13.66 -13.46
C TRP A 634 -20.53 -14.98 -12.72
N PHE A 635 -19.65 -15.97 -12.88
CA PHE A 635 -19.77 -17.27 -12.20
C PHE A 635 -19.50 -17.13 -10.68
N CYS A 636 -18.57 -16.25 -10.31
CA CYS A 636 -18.12 -16.04 -8.94
C CYS A 636 -18.99 -15.05 -8.13
N ARG A 637 -20.02 -14.47 -8.74
CA ARG A 637 -20.80 -13.34 -8.20
C ARG A 637 -21.35 -13.55 -6.79
N GLU A 638 -21.84 -14.75 -6.46
CA GLU A 638 -22.48 -15.00 -5.15
C GLU A 638 -21.49 -14.75 -4.00
N THR A 639 -20.25 -15.23 -4.11
CA THR A 639 -19.21 -14.94 -3.11
C THR A 639 -18.68 -13.50 -3.16
N ILE A 640 -18.82 -12.80 -4.30
CA ILE A 640 -18.55 -11.35 -4.38
C ILE A 640 -19.63 -10.61 -3.58
N PHE A 641 -20.88 -11.07 -3.64
CA PHE A 641 -22.00 -10.51 -2.89
C PHE A 641 -21.87 -10.82 -1.38
N GLU A 642 -21.50 -12.05 -1.00
CA GLU A 642 -21.12 -12.42 0.38
C GLU A 642 -20.01 -11.49 0.92
N ALA A 643 -18.94 -11.27 0.14
CA ALA A 643 -17.83 -10.42 0.55
C ALA A 643 -18.21 -8.92 0.67
N LEU A 644 -19.12 -8.44 -0.17
CA LEU A 644 -19.67 -7.09 -0.08
C LEU A 644 -20.59 -6.92 1.14
N GLN A 645 -21.42 -7.93 1.43
CA GLN A 645 -22.27 -7.94 2.63
C GLN A 645 -21.41 -8.00 3.91
N TRP A 646 -20.35 -8.81 3.92
CA TRP A 646 -19.38 -8.86 5.03
C TRP A 646 -18.68 -7.52 5.24
N TRP A 647 -18.22 -6.87 4.17
CA TRP A 647 -17.55 -5.55 4.25
C TRP A 647 -18.49 -4.40 4.63
N TYR A 648 -19.75 -4.45 4.19
CA TYR A 648 -20.73 -3.37 4.41
C TYR A 648 -21.60 -3.56 5.67
N GLY A 649 -21.61 -4.76 6.26
CA GLY A 649 -22.38 -5.09 7.47
C GLY A 649 -23.90 -5.09 7.29
N ARG A 650 -24.40 -4.89 6.07
CA ARG A 650 -25.82 -4.78 5.69
C ARG A 650 -26.06 -5.42 4.32
N PRO A 651 -27.27 -5.92 4.01
CA PRO A 651 -27.58 -6.45 2.69
C PRO A 651 -27.38 -5.35 1.62
N PRO A 652 -26.50 -5.56 0.62
CA PRO A 652 -26.21 -4.56 -0.41
C PRO A 652 -27.40 -4.32 -1.34
N SER A 653 -27.47 -3.13 -1.95
CA SER A 653 -28.48 -2.77 -2.96
C SER A 653 -28.14 -3.36 -4.33
N ASP A 654 -29.15 -3.57 -5.19
CA ASP A 654 -28.94 -4.24 -6.48
C ASP A 654 -28.01 -3.45 -7.42
N GLY A 655 -28.09 -2.10 -7.37
CA GLY A 655 -27.15 -1.22 -8.07
C GLY A 655 -25.71 -1.37 -7.59
N LEU A 656 -25.49 -1.56 -6.28
CA LEU A 656 -24.17 -1.82 -5.70
C LEU A 656 -23.63 -3.21 -6.12
N LEU A 657 -24.50 -4.23 -6.19
CA LEU A 657 -24.15 -5.58 -6.64
C LEU A 657 -23.77 -5.62 -8.14
N LEU A 658 -24.58 -5.03 -9.01
CA LEU A 658 -24.25 -4.97 -10.44
C LEU A 658 -23.05 -4.05 -10.71
N GLY A 659 -22.97 -2.90 -10.04
CA GLY A 659 -21.87 -1.95 -10.17
C GLY A 659 -20.52 -2.51 -9.75
N SER A 660 -20.49 -3.29 -8.66
CA SER A 660 -19.27 -3.98 -8.21
C SER A 660 -18.83 -5.09 -9.18
N CYS A 661 -19.74 -5.90 -9.72
CA CYS A 661 -19.40 -6.84 -10.81
C CYS A 661 -18.79 -6.13 -12.03
N ILE A 662 -19.42 -5.05 -12.51
CA ILE A 662 -18.93 -4.26 -13.65
C ILE A 662 -17.54 -3.67 -13.32
N LEU A 663 -17.38 -3.05 -12.14
CA LEU A 663 -16.10 -2.49 -11.70
C LEU A 663 -15.01 -3.56 -11.65
N LEU A 664 -15.29 -4.73 -11.07
CA LEU A 664 -14.33 -5.83 -10.97
C LEU A 664 -13.88 -6.34 -12.35
N THR A 665 -14.79 -6.50 -13.32
CA THR A 665 -14.39 -6.85 -14.70
C THR A 665 -13.51 -5.77 -15.34
N GLY A 666 -13.81 -4.49 -15.10
CA GLY A 666 -12.99 -3.37 -15.56
C GLY A 666 -11.60 -3.37 -14.95
N LEU A 667 -11.49 -3.44 -13.62
CA LEU A 667 -10.21 -3.48 -12.90
C LEU A 667 -9.36 -4.69 -13.31
N ALA A 668 -9.98 -5.87 -13.45
CA ALA A 668 -9.33 -7.09 -13.92
C ALA A 668 -8.78 -6.99 -15.36
N CYS A 669 -9.35 -6.13 -16.21
CA CYS A 669 -8.86 -5.89 -17.56
C CYS A 669 -7.68 -4.89 -17.64
N ILE A 670 -7.37 -4.15 -16.56
CA ILE A 670 -6.27 -3.16 -16.54
C ILE A 670 -4.92 -3.77 -16.97
N PRO A 671 -4.45 -4.93 -16.46
CA PRO A 671 -3.15 -5.50 -16.84
C PRO A 671 -3.07 -5.87 -18.33
N ILE A 672 -4.18 -6.25 -18.96
CA ILE A 672 -4.25 -6.56 -20.39
C ILE A 672 -3.95 -5.28 -21.20
N VAL A 673 -4.68 -4.20 -20.91
CA VAL A 673 -4.59 -2.93 -21.67
C VAL A 673 -3.32 -2.15 -21.33
N ALA A 674 -2.91 -2.11 -20.06
CA ALA A 674 -1.76 -1.34 -19.60
C ALA A 674 -0.42 -1.92 -20.08
N LEU A 675 -0.27 -3.24 -20.09
CA LEU A 675 1.01 -3.90 -20.44
C LEU A 675 1.12 -4.28 -21.92
N HIS A 676 0.04 -4.79 -22.53
CA HIS A 676 0.09 -5.37 -23.88
C HIS A 676 -0.49 -4.42 -24.94
N PHE A 677 -1.65 -3.83 -24.67
CA PHE A 677 -2.36 -2.95 -25.62
C PHE A 677 -2.18 -1.45 -25.30
N SER A 678 -1.06 -1.08 -24.66
CA SER A 678 -0.72 0.29 -24.28
C SER A 678 -0.71 1.30 -25.44
N HIS A 679 -0.54 0.80 -26.66
CA HIS A 679 -0.54 1.52 -27.92
C HIS A 679 -1.94 1.69 -28.55
N VAL A 680 -2.95 0.97 -28.08
CA VAL A 680 -4.33 1.02 -28.60
C VAL A 680 -5.15 1.99 -27.75
N MET A 681 -5.17 3.27 -28.15
CA MET A 681 -5.88 4.31 -27.40
C MET A 681 -7.38 4.03 -27.24
N ALA A 682 -8.01 3.37 -28.21
CA ALA A 682 -9.42 2.94 -28.09
C ALA A 682 -9.65 2.00 -26.90
N ALA A 683 -8.79 0.99 -26.71
CA ALA A 683 -8.91 0.04 -25.60
C ALA A 683 -8.78 0.73 -24.23
N LYS A 684 -7.89 1.72 -24.10
CA LYS A 684 -7.77 2.56 -22.90
C LYS A 684 -9.05 3.35 -22.60
N ARG A 685 -9.70 3.90 -23.63
CA ARG A 685 -10.92 4.71 -23.49
C ARG A 685 -12.13 3.85 -23.10
N TYR A 686 -12.34 2.71 -23.76
CA TYR A 686 -13.40 1.77 -23.38
C TYR A 686 -13.19 1.22 -21.97
N LEU A 687 -11.95 0.91 -21.57
CA LEU A 687 -11.62 0.49 -20.20
C LEU A 687 -11.99 1.57 -19.16
N VAL A 688 -11.68 2.84 -19.43
CA VAL A 688 -12.08 3.98 -18.56
C VAL A 688 -13.61 4.09 -18.47
N LEU A 689 -14.33 3.92 -19.58
CA LEU A 689 -15.80 3.91 -19.56
C LEU A 689 -16.37 2.74 -18.73
N VAL A 690 -15.84 1.52 -18.85
CA VAL A 690 -16.30 0.36 -18.06
C VAL A 690 -16.06 0.59 -16.56
N ILE A 691 -14.87 1.08 -16.18
CA ILE A 691 -14.57 1.39 -14.77
C ILE A 691 -15.51 2.50 -14.26
N ALA A 692 -15.78 3.53 -15.07
CA ALA A 692 -16.74 4.57 -14.72
C ALA A 692 -18.19 4.05 -14.60
N THR A 693 -18.64 3.15 -15.47
CA THR A 693 -19.98 2.51 -15.32
C THR A 693 -20.11 1.79 -13.98
N GLY A 694 -19.11 1.00 -13.58
CA GLY A 694 -19.12 0.30 -12.29
C GLY A 694 -19.15 1.26 -11.10
N LEU A 695 -18.29 2.28 -11.11
CA LEU A 695 -18.26 3.31 -10.06
C LEU A 695 -19.58 4.10 -9.96
N LEU A 696 -20.19 4.46 -11.09
CA LEU A 696 -21.47 5.19 -11.09
C LEU A 696 -22.62 4.35 -10.54
N PHE A 697 -22.67 3.06 -10.83
CA PHE A 697 -23.65 2.15 -10.23
C PHE A 697 -23.43 1.95 -8.72
N ILE A 698 -22.17 1.89 -8.26
CA ILE A 698 -21.81 1.80 -6.83
C ILE A 698 -22.22 3.07 -6.06
N VAL A 699 -22.01 4.26 -6.65
CA VAL A 699 -22.28 5.56 -6.00
C VAL A 699 -23.76 5.93 -6.06
N MET A 700 -24.41 5.78 -7.22
CA MET A 700 -25.80 6.22 -7.43
C MET A 700 -26.83 5.14 -7.06
N GLN A 701 -26.39 3.88 -6.88
CA GLN A 701 -27.20 2.71 -6.51
C GLN A 701 -28.57 2.65 -7.22
N PRO A 702 -28.58 2.70 -8.58
CA PRO A 702 -29.81 2.83 -9.34
C PRO A 702 -30.74 1.64 -9.11
N PRO A 703 -32.07 1.84 -9.11
CA PRO A 703 -33.03 0.75 -9.01
C PRO A 703 -32.92 -0.12 -10.26
N ILE A 704 -32.68 -1.41 -10.07
CA ILE A 704 -32.69 -2.36 -11.16
C ILE A 704 -34.15 -2.81 -11.37
N PRO A 705 -34.70 -2.75 -12.60
CA PRO A 705 -36.08 -3.19 -12.85
C PRO A 705 -36.21 -4.69 -12.61
N LEU A 706 -37.39 -5.16 -12.18
CA LEU A 706 -37.58 -6.55 -11.68
C LEU A 706 -37.26 -7.66 -12.69
N ALA A 707 -37.22 -7.36 -13.99
CA ALA A 707 -36.79 -8.28 -15.05
C ALA A 707 -35.25 -8.42 -15.15
N TRP A 708 -34.50 -7.52 -14.53
CA TRP A 708 -33.03 -7.48 -14.47
C TRP A 708 -32.50 -7.65 -13.03
N THR A 709 -33.37 -7.68 -12.00
CA THR A 709 -32.91 -7.88 -10.61
C THR A 709 -32.27 -9.25 -10.45
N TYR A 710 -31.11 -9.27 -9.80
CA TYR A 710 -30.31 -10.48 -9.65
C TYR A 710 -30.88 -11.32 -8.51
N HIS A 711 -31.63 -12.36 -8.89
CA HIS A 711 -32.30 -13.26 -7.96
C HIS A 711 -31.28 -14.21 -7.29
N SER A 712 -30.65 -13.73 -6.24
CA SER A 712 -29.94 -14.55 -5.24
C SER A 712 -30.82 -14.70 -4.00
N ASP A 713 -31.37 -15.88 -3.75
CA ASP A 713 -32.34 -16.12 -2.67
C ASP A 713 -31.81 -15.73 -1.27
N LEU A 714 -30.51 -15.86 -1.06
CA LEU A 714 -29.80 -15.48 0.17
C LEU A 714 -29.98 -14.00 0.56
N ILE A 715 -30.04 -13.11 -0.44
CA ILE A 715 -30.19 -11.65 -0.23
C ILE A 715 -31.67 -11.29 -0.10
N LYS A 716 -32.57 -12.07 -0.72
CA LYS A 716 -34.02 -11.89 -0.57
C LYS A 716 -34.45 -12.10 0.88
N SER A 717 -33.97 -13.14 1.55
CA SER A 717 -34.22 -13.35 2.99
C SER A 717 -33.66 -12.22 3.87
N ALA A 718 -32.55 -11.60 3.49
CA ALA A 718 -31.93 -10.50 4.24
C ALA A 718 -32.60 -9.14 4.00
N ARG A 719 -33.27 -8.94 2.86
CA ARG A 719 -33.98 -7.69 2.49
C ARG A 719 -35.51 -7.79 2.64
N GLN A 720 -36.02 -8.89 3.19
CA GLN A 720 -37.44 -9.12 3.47
C GLN A 720 -37.65 -9.67 4.90
N SER A 721 -36.87 -9.17 5.87
CA SER A 721 -37.22 -9.31 7.29
C SER A 721 -38.58 -8.64 7.54
N ALA A 722 -39.46 -9.29 8.31
CA ALA A 722 -40.72 -8.68 8.71
C ALA A 722 -40.51 -7.46 9.64
N ASP A 723 -39.37 -7.43 10.31
CA ASP A 723 -38.97 -6.39 11.26
C ASP A 723 -38.72 -5.05 10.56
N ASP A 724 -37.98 -5.00 9.44
CA ASP A 724 -37.72 -3.73 8.73
C ASP A 724 -39.03 -3.06 8.23
N ILE A 725 -39.98 -3.87 7.75
CA ILE A 725 -41.28 -3.40 7.24
C ILE A 725 -42.20 -2.94 8.40
N SER A 726 -42.10 -3.56 9.58
CA SER A 726 -42.91 -3.19 10.75
C SER A 726 -42.32 -2.05 11.58
N ILE A 727 -40.99 -1.89 11.60
CA ILE A 727 -40.28 -0.81 12.30
C ILE A 727 -40.33 0.51 11.49
N TYR A 728 -40.10 0.45 10.18
CA TYR A 728 -40.00 1.65 9.33
C TYR A 728 -41.23 1.91 8.45
N GLY A 729 -42.18 0.97 8.40
CA GLY A 729 -43.40 1.10 7.61
C GLY A 729 -43.17 1.05 6.10
N PHE A 730 -44.24 1.30 5.35
CA PHE A 730 -44.18 1.34 3.89
C PHE A 730 -43.58 2.67 3.41
N MET A 731 -42.24 2.75 3.34
CA MET A 731 -41.55 3.91 2.78
C MET A 731 -42.04 4.19 1.35
N ALA A 732 -42.62 5.37 1.14
CA ALA A 732 -43.15 5.77 -0.16
C ALA A 732 -42.05 5.71 -1.23
N SER A 733 -42.28 4.92 -2.28
CA SER A 733 -41.28 4.66 -3.31
C SER A 733 -40.95 5.93 -4.10
N LYS A 734 -39.82 6.58 -3.77
CA LYS A 734 -39.27 7.65 -4.60
C LYS A 734 -39.15 7.17 -6.05
N PRO A 735 -39.56 7.97 -7.05
CA PRO A 735 -39.37 7.64 -8.45
C PRO A 735 -37.87 7.70 -8.76
N THR A 736 -37.20 6.55 -8.68
CA THR A 736 -35.74 6.44 -8.67
C THR A 736 -35.13 6.20 -10.06
N TRP A 737 -35.97 6.17 -11.10
CA TRP A 737 -35.56 6.16 -12.51
C TRP A 737 -34.68 7.36 -12.97
N PRO A 738 -34.76 8.59 -12.39
CA PRO A 738 -33.92 9.71 -12.82
C PRO A 738 -32.42 9.46 -12.62
N SER A 739 -32.04 8.59 -11.68
CA SER A 739 -30.65 8.16 -11.49
C SER A 739 -30.02 7.60 -12.77
N TRP A 740 -30.80 6.88 -13.58
CA TRP A 740 -30.35 6.34 -14.87
C TRP A 740 -30.05 7.44 -15.90
N LEU A 741 -30.77 8.57 -15.88
CA LEU A 741 -30.47 9.73 -16.72
C LEU A 741 -29.17 10.42 -16.30
N LEU A 742 -28.92 10.55 -14.99
CA LEU A 742 -27.67 11.10 -14.48
C LEU A 742 -26.47 10.23 -14.87
N ILE A 743 -26.59 8.90 -14.71
CA ILE A 743 -25.57 7.93 -15.13
C ILE A 743 -25.32 8.05 -16.64
N ALA A 744 -26.37 8.09 -17.46
CA ALA A 744 -26.25 8.27 -18.91
C ALA A 744 -25.56 9.60 -19.29
N ALA A 745 -25.91 10.71 -18.63
CA ALA A 745 -25.29 12.01 -18.86
C ALA A 745 -23.79 12.01 -18.55
N ILE A 746 -23.37 11.42 -17.41
CA ILE A 746 -21.96 11.36 -17.01
C ILE A 746 -21.16 10.41 -17.94
N LEU A 747 -21.76 9.32 -18.40
CA LEU A 747 -21.12 8.41 -19.36
C LEU A 747 -20.98 9.05 -20.75
N LEU A 748 -21.97 9.84 -21.19
CA LEU A 748 -21.88 10.64 -22.41
C LEU A 748 -20.77 11.69 -22.30
N THR A 749 -20.71 12.48 -21.21
CA THR A 749 -19.65 13.48 -21.04
C THR A 749 -18.26 12.85 -21.02
N LEU A 750 -18.09 11.72 -20.33
CA LEU A 750 -16.83 10.98 -20.33
C LEU A 750 -16.50 10.38 -21.71
N ALA A 751 -17.48 9.87 -22.46
CA ALA A 751 -17.27 9.32 -23.82
C ALA A 751 -16.91 10.41 -24.85
N GLY A 752 -17.42 11.63 -24.65
CA GLY A 752 -17.06 12.83 -25.42
C GLY A 752 -15.63 13.31 -25.11
N VAL A 753 -15.30 13.55 -23.83
CA VAL A 753 -13.96 14.01 -23.40
C VAL A 753 -12.87 12.99 -23.74
N THR A 754 -13.14 11.69 -23.58
CA THR A 754 -12.20 10.64 -24.01
C THR A 754 -12.12 10.50 -25.54
N SER A 755 -13.00 11.16 -26.30
CA SER A 755 -13.17 11.05 -27.76
C SER A 755 -13.40 9.62 -28.25
N VAL A 756 -14.19 8.83 -27.50
CA VAL A 756 -14.83 7.63 -28.04
C VAL A 756 -15.89 8.05 -29.06
N ILE A 757 -16.61 9.13 -28.76
CA ILE A 757 -17.51 9.81 -29.69
C ILE A 757 -16.71 10.93 -30.41
N PRO A 758 -16.74 11.06 -31.75
CA PRO A 758 -15.90 11.99 -32.52
C PRO A 758 -16.42 13.45 -32.55
N ILE A 759 -16.82 13.99 -31.39
CA ILE A 759 -17.50 15.30 -31.21
C ILE A 759 -16.65 16.50 -31.69
N SER A 760 -15.32 16.36 -31.68
CA SER A 760 -14.39 17.39 -32.15
C SER A 760 -14.48 17.66 -33.65
N TYR A 761 -14.96 16.70 -34.46
CA TYR A 761 -14.94 16.79 -35.93
C TYR A 761 -16.28 17.16 -36.58
N ILE A 762 -17.41 16.88 -35.92
CA ILE A 762 -18.76 17.05 -36.49
C ILE A 762 -19.58 17.99 -35.60
N VAL A 763 -20.03 19.12 -36.16
CA VAL A 763 -20.73 20.17 -35.40
C VAL A 763 -22.18 19.79 -35.07
N GLU A 764 -22.90 19.16 -36.00
CA GLU A 764 -24.27 18.69 -35.77
C GLU A 764 -24.33 17.64 -34.65
N LEU A 765 -23.39 16.70 -34.66
CA LEU A 765 -23.26 15.69 -33.61
C LEU A 765 -22.91 16.33 -32.26
N ARG A 766 -22.20 17.48 -32.25
CA ARG A 766 -21.95 18.29 -31.05
C ARG A 766 -23.20 19.01 -30.54
N THR A 767 -24.05 19.57 -31.41
CA THR A 767 -25.31 20.18 -30.99
C THR A 767 -26.29 19.15 -30.44
N PHE A 768 -26.49 18.01 -31.12
CA PHE A 768 -27.36 16.93 -30.63
C PHE A 768 -26.88 16.38 -29.27
N TYR A 769 -25.57 16.14 -29.14
CA TYR A 769 -24.96 15.69 -27.90
C TYR A 769 -25.13 16.68 -26.74
N ALA A 770 -24.91 17.99 -26.98
CA ALA A 770 -25.07 19.00 -25.95
C ALA A 770 -26.52 19.10 -25.46
N ILE A 771 -27.47 19.13 -26.39
CA ILE A 771 -28.91 19.12 -26.09
C ILE A 771 -29.29 17.85 -25.31
N ALA A 772 -28.80 16.68 -25.70
CA ALA A 772 -29.08 15.42 -25.00
C ALA A 772 -28.56 15.39 -23.55
N VAL A 773 -27.34 15.88 -23.31
CA VAL A 773 -26.76 16.02 -21.95
C VAL A 773 -27.56 17.03 -21.12
N GLY A 774 -27.92 18.18 -21.70
CA GLY A 774 -28.73 19.20 -21.04
C GLY A 774 -30.13 18.73 -20.65
N ILE A 775 -30.81 18.01 -21.55
CA ILE A 775 -32.13 17.41 -21.28
C ILE A 775 -32.03 16.34 -20.18
N ALA A 776 -31.03 15.45 -20.25
CA ALA A 776 -30.87 14.38 -19.25
C ALA A 776 -30.62 14.95 -17.83
N LEU A 777 -29.76 15.96 -17.71
CA LEU A 777 -29.48 16.64 -16.44
C LEU A 777 -30.68 17.49 -15.97
N GLY A 778 -31.35 18.20 -16.88
CA GLY A 778 -32.52 19.01 -16.58
C GLY A 778 -33.68 18.16 -16.05
N ILE A 779 -34.00 17.06 -16.71
CA ILE A 779 -35.03 16.10 -16.25
C ILE A 779 -34.63 15.52 -14.89
N TYR A 780 -33.37 15.07 -14.72
CA TYR A 780 -32.89 14.55 -13.43
C TYR A 780 -33.10 15.54 -12.27
N ILE A 781 -32.59 16.76 -12.40
CA ILE A 781 -32.71 17.80 -11.36
C ILE A 781 -34.20 18.12 -11.10
N SER A 782 -35.00 18.22 -12.16
CA SER A 782 -36.42 18.55 -12.04
C SER A 782 -37.23 17.46 -11.30
N ALA A 783 -36.86 16.19 -11.47
CA ALA A 783 -37.57 15.05 -10.89
C ALA A 783 -37.15 14.71 -9.46
N GLU A 784 -35.86 14.85 -9.12
CA GLU A 784 -35.36 14.53 -7.77
C GLU A 784 -35.64 15.65 -6.75
N TYR A 785 -35.54 16.92 -7.16
CA TYR A 785 -35.60 18.07 -6.23
C TYR A 785 -36.90 18.90 -6.32
N PHE A 786 -37.54 19.01 -7.48
CA PHE A 786 -38.60 20.02 -7.73
C PHE A 786 -40.00 19.43 -7.97
N LEU A 787 -40.38 18.41 -7.20
CA LEU A 787 -41.66 17.71 -7.34
C LEU A 787 -42.88 18.66 -7.46
N GLN A 788 -43.80 18.30 -8.37
CA GLN A 788 -45.15 18.87 -8.56
C GLN A 788 -45.28 20.28 -9.20
N ALA A 789 -44.29 20.73 -10.00
CA ALA A 789 -44.33 22.03 -10.69
C ALA A 789 -43.90 21.97 -12.18
N ALA A 790 -44.85 21.64 -13.08
CA ALA A 790 -44.58 21.45 -14.52
C ALA A 790 -43.92 22.66 -15.22
N ILE A 791 -44.33 23.90 -14.91
CA ILE A 791 -43.75 25.12 -15.49
C ILE A 791 -42.29 25.30 -15.03
N LEU A 792 -42.00 24.97 -13.77
CA LEU A 792 -40.65 25.03 -13.20
C LEU A 792 -39.75 23.93 -13.80
N HIS A 793 -40.26 22.72 -14.00
CA HIS A 793 -39.54 21.65 -14.72
C HIS A 793 -39.11 22.12 -16.12
N ALA A 794 -40.02 22.75 -16.88
CA ALA A 794 -39.71 23.25 -18.22
C ALA A 794 -38.60 24.32 -18.19
N LEU A 795 -38.68 25.29 -17.27
CA LEU A 795 -37.64 26.32 -17.11
C LEU A 795 -36.28 25.73 -16.70
N ILE A 796 -36.24 24.75 -15.79
CA ILE A 796 -35.01 24.06 -15.38
C ILE A 796 -34.40 23.22 -16.52
N ILE A 797 -35.23 22.61 -17.38
CA ILE A 797 -34.72 21.91 -18.57
C ILE A 797 -34.13 22.92 -19.56
N VAL A 798 -34.77 24.08 -19.77
CA VAL A 798 -34.23 25.16 -20.63
C VAL A 798 -32.90 25.69 -20.11
N THR A 799 -32.76 25.96 -18.79
CA THR A 799 -31.48 26.43 -18.23
C THR A 799 -30.38 25.39 -18.39
N MET A 800 -30.66 24.10 -18.13
CA MET A 800 -29.67 23.03 -18.26
C MET A 800 -29.29 22.71 -19.71
N VAL A 801 -30.18 22.91 -20.68
CA VAL A 801 -29.83 22.89 -22.12
C VAL A 801 -28.97 24.10 -22.50
N CYS A 802 -29.29 25.30 -22.01
CA CYS A 802 -28.49 26.49 -22.31
C CYS A 802 -27.08 26.42 -21.72
N THR A 803 -26.92 25.93 -20.49
CA THR A 803 -25.61 25.78 -19.85
C THR A 803 -24.77 24.69 -20.50
N SER A 804 -25.33 23.51 -20.78
CA SER A 804 -24.61 22.43 -21.46
C SER A 804 -24.18 22.81 -22.89
N VAL A 805 -25.01 23.53 -23.64
CA VAL A 805 -24.63 24.07 -24.96
C VAL A 805 -23.54 25.14 -24.83
N PHE A 806 -23.62 26.06 -23.85
CA PHE A 806 -22.55 27.03 -23.59
C PHE A 806 -21.20 26.32 -23.36
N VAL A 807 -21.17 25.39 -22.40
CA VAL A 807 -20.00 24.61 -21.95
C VAL A 807 -19.38 23.74 -23.07
N ILE A 808 -20.21 23.13 -23.90
CA ILE A 808 -19.70 22.29 -24.99
C ILE A 808 -19.16 23.13 -26.17
N PHE A 809 -19.57 24.38 -26.31
CA PHE A 809 -19.13 25.29 -27.38
C PHE A 809 -18.10 26.36 -26.96
N THR A 810 -17.79 26.51 -25.66
CA THR A 810 -16.57 27.14 -25.14
C THR A 810 -15.37 26.22 -25.36
N HIS A 811 -15.41 24.99 -24.83
CA HIS A 811 -14.30 24.02 -24.93
C HIS A 811 -14.13 23.47 -26.36
N LEU A 812 -15.21 23.31 -27.13
CA LEU A 812 -15.13 22.93 -28.55
C LEU A 812 -15.81 24.00 -29.42
N PRO A 813 -15.12 25.10 -29.73
CA PRO A 813 -15.70 26.22 -30.48
C PRO A 813 -15.95 25.89 -31.97
N SER A 814 -16.70 26.77 -32.61
CA SER A 814 -17.11 26.71 -34.02
C SER A 814 -17.13 28.12 -34.63
N THR A 815 -17.31 28.22 -35.95
CA THR A 815 -17.35 29.51 -36.67
C THR A 815 -18.57 30.38 -36.35
N SER A 816 -19.65 29.81 -35.80
CA SER A 816 -20.85 30.54 -35.37
C SER A 816 -20.89 30.78 -33.87
N SER A 817 -20.36 29.87 -33.05
CA SER A 817 -20.57 29.91 -31.59
C SER A 817 -19.95 31.13 -30.91
N THR A 818 -18.87 31.71 -31.43
CA THR A 818 -18.24 32.94 -30.88
C THR A 818 -19.19 34.14 -30.83
N LYS A 819 -20.23 34.18 -31.67
CA LYS A 819 -21.25 35.25 -31.68
C LYS A 819 -22.47 34.94 -30.82
N PHE A 820 -22.83 33.67 -30.65
CA PHE A 820 -24.05 33.27 -29.92
C PHE A 820 -23.83 33.07 -28.42
N LEU A 821 -22.63 32.68 -27.98
CA LEU A 821 -22.37 32.40 -26.55
C LEU A 821 -22.68 33.57 -25.59
N PRO A 822 -22.34 34.84 -25.90
CA PRO A 822 -22.70 35.97 -25.04
C PRO A 822 -24.21 36.11 -24.83
N TRP A 823 -25.00 35.89 -25.88
CA TRP A 823 -26.48 35.91 -25.80
C TRP A 823 -27.03 34.72 -25.02
N MET A 824 -26.42 33.54 -25.14
CA MET A 824 -26.78 32.38 -24.31
C MET A 824 -26.48 32.60 -22.83
N PHE A 825 -25.35 33.24 -22.50
CA PHE A 825 -25.05 33.62 -21.12
C PHE A 825 -26.03 34.67 -20.58
N ALA A 826 -26.34 35.71 -21.35
CA ALA A 826 -27.33 36.71 -20.98
C ALA A 826 -28.71 36.08 -20.71
N LEU A 827 -29.11 35.07 -21.49
CA LEU A 827 -30.35 34.31 -21.28
C LEU A 827 -30.30 33.44 -20.01
N ILE A 828 -29.17 32.81 -19.68
CA ILE A 828 -28.98 32.09 -18.41
C ILE A 828 -29.10 33.06 -17.21
N VAL A 829 -28.50 34.24 -17.29
CA VAL A 829 -28.60 35.29 -16.25
C VAL A 829 -30.03 35.82 -16.12
N ALA A 830 -30.76 36.00 -17.23
CA ALA A 830 -32.16 36.45 -17.22
C ALA A 830 -33.12 35.40 -16.63
N LEU A 831 -32.86 34.10 -16.81
CA LEU A 831 -33.69 33.03 -16.27
C LEU A 831 -33.59 32.91 -14.74
N PHE A 832 -32.49 33.36 -14.11
CA PHE A 832 -32.31 33.31 -12.65
C PHE A 832 -33.42 34.03 -11.86
N PRO A 833 -33.64 35.36 -12.00
CA PRO A 833 -34.69 36.05 -11.26
C PRO A 833 -36.10 35.56 -11.65
N VAL A 834 -36.32 35.19 -12.92
CA VAL A 834 -37.60 34.64 -13.39
C VAL A 834 -37.95 33.35 -12.67
N THR A 835 -37.01 32.39 -12.60
CA THR A 835 -37.24 31.10 -11.93
C THR A 835 -37.42 31.25 -10.41
N TYR A 836 -36.60 32.09 -9.76
CA TYR A 836 -36.68 32.35 -8.31
C TYR A 836 -38.01 33.01 -7.87
N LEU A 837 -38.53 33.96 -8.66
CA LEU A 837 -39.81 34.62 -8.35
C LEU A 837 -41.01 33.72 -8.64
N LEU A 838 -40.99 33.01 -9.77
CA LEU A 838 -42.10 32.19 -10.24
C LEU A 838 -42.34 30.96 -9.37
N GLU A 839 -41.27 30.36 -8.82
CA GLU A 839 -41.35 29.29 -7.81
C GLU A 839 -42.18 29.72 -6.57
N GLY A 840 -41.94 30.93 -6.07
CA GLY A 840 -42.71 31.47 -4.94
C GLY A 840 -44.19 31.62 -5.26
N GLN A 841 -44.52 32.24 -6.39
CA GLN A 841 -45.90 32.50 -6.81
C GLN A 841 -46.69 31.21 -7.04
N VAL A 842 -46.10 30.20 -7.70
CA VAL A 842 -46.81 28.95 -8.04
C VAL A 842 -47.15 28.11 -6.81
N ARG A 843 -46.30 28.09 -5.78
CA ARG A 843 -46.60 27.36 -4.52
C ARG A 843 -47.52 28.14 -3.60
N ILE A 844 -47.38 29.47 -3.50
CA ILE A 844 -48.30 30.32 -2.70
C ILE A 844 -49.74 30.24 -3.26
N ASN A 845 -49.93 30.37 -4.58
CA ASN A 845 -51.27 30.26 -5.17
C ASN A 845 -51.89 28.86 -4.99
N LYS A 846 -51.08 27.78 -5.00
CA LYS A 846 -51.58 26.43 -4.68
C LYS A 846 -52.01 26.28 -3.22
N ALA A 847 -51.27 26.87 -2.29
CA ALA A 847 -51.64 26.87 -0.87
C ALA A 847 -52.93 27.67 -0.62
N TRP A 848 -53.09 28.82 -1.28
CA TRP A 848 -54.29 29.66 -1.14
C TRP A 848 -55.53 29.04 -1.79
N LEU A 849 -55.38 28.38 -2.95
CA LEU A 849 -56.48 27.63 -3.58
C LEU A 849 -56.90 26.36 -2.79
N GLY A 850 -56.17 25.99 -1.74
CA GLY A 850 -56.44 24.84 -0.86
C GLY A 850 -57.25 25.16 0.40
N GLU A 851 -57.77 26.39 0.55
CA GLU A 851 -58.28 26.96 1.82
C GLU A 851 -59.50 26.26 2.48
N ILE A 852 -60.01 25.15 1.93
CA ILE A 852 -61.26 24.52 2.39
C ILE A 852 -61.05 23.55 3.57
N VAL A 853 -59.93 22.80 3.65
CA VAL A 853 -59.61 21.91 4.79
C VAL A 853 -58.09 21.70 4.97
N ALA A 854 -57.44 22.38 5.93
CA ALA A 854 -56.14 21.98 6.52
C ALA A 854 -55.76 22.83 7.76
N GLU A 855 -55.05 22.21 8.72
CA GLU A 855 -54.52 22.83 9.95
C GLU A 855 -53.28 23.72 9.72
N GLU A 856 -52.92 24.53 10.73
CA GLU A 856 -51.82 25.52 10.64
C GLU A 856 -50.44 24.90 10.41
N ASP A 857 -50.19 23.69 10.91
CA ASP A 857 -48.92 22.96 10.68
C ASP A 857 -48.66 22.72 9.18
N ASN A 858 -49.70 22.54 8.36
CA ASN A 858 -49.54 22.43 6.91
C ASN A 858 -49.15 23.75 6.24
N LYS A 859 -49.50 24.91 6.83
CA LYS A 859 -49.04 26.23 6.36
C LYS A 859 -47.56 26.43 6.69
N ILE A 860 -47.12 26.00 7.87
CA ILE A 860 -45.70 26.02 8.27
C ILE A 860 -44.87 25.07 7.38
N ALA A 861 -45.34 23.82 7.20
CA ALA A 861 -44.66 22.84 6.36
C ALA A 861 -44.56 23.27 4.89
N THR A 862 -45.59 23.91 4.33
CA THR A 862 -45.55 24.43 2.96
C THR A 862 -44.66 25.67 2.81
N LEU A 863 -44.59 26.57 3.81
CA LEU A 863 -43.62 27.67 3.83
C LEU A 863 -42.18 27.16 3.87
N LEU A 864 -41.86 26.22 4.76
CA LEU A 864 -40.54 25.58 4.83
C LEU A 864 -40.18 24.85 3.53
N ALA A 865 -41.15 24.19 2.88
CA ALA A 865 -40.97 23.57 1.57
C ALA A 865 -40.77 24.59 0.42
N VAL A 866 -41.23 25.84 0.56
CA VAL A 866 -40.93 26.93 -0.40
C VAL A 866 -39.54 27.51 -0.16
N GLU A 867 -39.13 27.72 1.09
CA GLU A 867 -37.78 28.22 1.40
C GLU A 867 -36.68 27.19 1.08
N GLY A 868 -36.91 25.91 1.37
CA GLY A 868 -36.03 24.82 0.96
C GLY A 868 -35.88 24.69 -0.56
N ALA A 869 -36.96 24.94 -1.31
CA ALA A 869 -36.90 24.93 -2.78
C ALA A 869 -36.12 26.13 -3.32
N ARG A 870 -36.42 27.35 -2.84
CA ARG A 870 -35.68 28.58 -3.19
C ARG A 870 -34.18 28.51 -2.89
N THR A 871 -33.81 27.97 -1.74
CA THR A 871 -32.39 27.78 -1.38
C THR A 871 -31.72 26.72 -2.24
N SER A 872 -32.42 25.65 -2.64
CA SER A 872 -31.90 24.70 -3.63
C SER A 872 -31.71 25.32 -5.03
N LEU A 873 -32.61 26.22 -5.44
CA LEU A 873 -32.55 26.94 -6.72
C LEU A 873 -31.38 27.95 -6.72
N LEU A 874 -31.17 28.69 -5.64
CA LEU A 874 -29.96 29.49 -5.43
C LEU A 874 -28.69 28.63 -5.53
N GLY A 875 -28.67 27.44 -4.91
CA GLY A 875 -27.57 26.48 -5.01
C GLY A 875 -27.28 26.03 -6.45
N LEU A 876 -28.32 25.74 -7.24
CA LEU A 876 -28.20 25.35 -8.64
C LEU A 876 -27.55 26.45 -9.49
N TYR A 877 -28.01 27.70 -9.37
CA TYR A 877 -27.42 28.81 -10.13
C TYR A 877 -26.00 29.17 -9.67
N ALA A 878 -25.68 29.07 -8.37
CA ALA A 878 -24.31 29.22 -7.89
C ALA A 878 -23.37 28.19 -8.54
N ALA A 879 -23.78 26.91 -8.61
CA ALA A 879 -23.00 25.86 -9.26
C ALA A 879 -22.83 26.11 -10.78
N ILE A 880 -23.89 26.56 -11.46
CA ILE A 880 -23.84 26.94 -12.89
C ILE A 880 -22.84 28.07 -13.14
N PHE A 881 -22.92 29.16 -12.37
CA PHE A 881 -22.01 30.30 -12.53
C PHE A 881 -20.57 29.95 -12.16
N MET A 882 -20.35 29.10 -11.13
CA MET A 882 -19.02 28.60 -10.78
C MET A 882 -18.40 27.79 -11.93
N LEU A 883 -19.17 26.91 -12.56
CA LEU A 883 -18.72 26.07 -13.67
C LEU A 883 -18.32 26.94 -14.88
N ILE A 884 -19.18 27.89 -15.27
CA ILE A 884 -18.92 28.84 -16.37
C ILE A 884 -17.65 29.68 -16.09
N ALA A 885 -17.49 30.17 -14.86
CA ALA A 885 -16.30 30.93 -14.46
C ALA A 885 -15.01 30.08 -14.51
N LEU A 886 -15.05 28.85 -14.01
CA LEU A 886 -13.92 27.90 -14.04
C LEU A 886 -13.47 27.60 -15.46
N GLU A 887 -14.41 27.32 -16.36
CA GLU A 887 -14.13 26.98 -17.75
C GLU A 887 -13.55 28.15 -18.54
N ILE A 888 -14.16 29.34 -18.43
CA ILE A 888 -13.63 30.55 -19.04
C ILE A 888 -12.21 30.85 -18.53
N LYS A 889 -11.95 30.64 -17.24
CA LYS A 889 -10.60 30.80 -16.66
C LYS A 889 -9.60 29.78 -17.22
N PHE A 890 -10.04 28.55 -17.46
CA PHE A 890 -9.23 27.48 -18.04
C PHE A 890 -8.87 27.78 -19.51
N GLU A 891 -9.83 28.19 -20.34
CA GLU A 891 -9.56 28.49 -21.76
C GLU A 891 -8.84 29.81 -21.99
N LEU A 892 -9.03 30.83 -21.14
CA LEU A 892 -8.15 32.01 -21.17
C LEU A 892 -6.69 31.61 -20.87
N ALA A 893 -6.46 30.70 -19.91
CA ALA A 893 -5.13 30.19 -19.60
C ALA A 893 -4.55 29.30 -20.71
N SER A 894 -5.37 28.51 -21.41
CA SER A 894 -4.94 27.69 -22.57
C SER A 894 -4.46 28.59 -23.71
N LEU A 895 -5.27 29.57 -24.12
CA LEU A 895 -4.99 30.51 -25.21
C LEU A 895 -3.79 31.41 -24.93
N ILE A 896 -3.61 31.86 -23.68
CA ILE A 896 -2.42 32.64 -23.28
C ILE A 896 -1.15 31.79 -23.43
N ARG A 897 -1.18 30.52 -22.99
CA ARG A 897 -0.04 29.60 -23.09
C ARG A 897 0.35 29.33 -24.54
N GLU A 898 -0.61 29.15 -25.45
CA GLU A 898 -0.34 29.00 -26.88
C GLU A 898 0.25 30.27 -27.50
N LYS A 899 -0.29 31.46 -27.20
CA LYS A 899 0.28 32.75 -27.66
C LYS A 899 1.73 32.95 -27.20
N PHE A 900 2.09 32.53 -25.99
CA PHE A 900 3.48 32.55 -25.52
C PHE A 900 4.37 31.53 -26.25
N ALA A 901 3.86 30.34 -26.58
CA ALA A 901 4.60 29.36 -27.37
C ALA A 901 4.86 29.83 -28.81
N GLU A 902 3.87 30.43 -29.49
CA GLU A 902 4.07 31.03 -30.82
C GLU A 902 5.11 32.16 -30.79
N ARG A 903 5.05 33.06 -29.80
CA ARG A 903 6.05 34.15 -29.63
C ARG A 903 7.44 33.64 -29.30
N GLY A 904 7.57 32.54 -28.54
CA GLY A 904 8.85 31.89 -28.26
C GLY A 904 9.48 31.31 -29.52
N GLY A 905 8.68 30.68 -30.39
CA GLY A 905 9.15 30.03 -31.62
C GLY A 905 9.83 30.95 -32.63
N LEU A 906 9.46 32.25 -32.69
CA LEU A 906 10.05 33.19 -33.65
C LEU A 906 11.42 33.75 -33.25
N ARG A 907 11.83 33.66 -31.97
CA ARG A 907 13.06 34.31 -31.46
C ARG A 907 14.31 33.41 -31.36
N HIS A 908 14.33 32.30 -32.11
CA HIS A 908 15.45 31.35 -32.07
C HIS A 908 15.82 30.75 -33.44
N SER A 909 15.80 31.58 -34.50
CA SER A 909 16.10 31.16 -35.88
C SER A 909 17.16 32.00 -36.61
N GLN A 910 17.92 32.85 -35.91
CA GLN A 910 19.01 33.66 -36.50
C GLN A 910 20.22 33.84 -35.56
N SER A 911 21.07 32.81 -35.46
CA SER A 911 22.52 32.95 -35.17
C SER A 911 23.27 31.61 -35.28
N GLY A 912 24.47 31.65 -35.86
CA GLY A 912 25.52 30.63 -35.69
C GLY A 912 25.41 29.35 -36.53
N GLU A 913 26.52 29.00 -37.19
CA GLU A 913 26.67 27.74 -37.96
C GLU A 913 27.40 26.63 -37.18
N SER A 914 27.40 25.43 -37.77
CA SER A 914 28.38 24.35 -37.57
C SER A 914 28.38 23.56 -36.24
N SER A 915 27.75 22.38 -36.28
CA SER A 915 28.44 21.10 -36.00
C SER A 915 27.54 19.93 -36.39
N SER A 916 28.01 19.06 -37.29
CA SER A 916 27.21 17.95 -37.84
C SER A 916 27.43 16.64 -37.08
N ALA A 917 26.38 16.12 -36.44
CA ALA A 917 26.35 14.76 -35.89
C ALA A 917 25.20 13.95 -36.51
N MET A 918 25.48 12.70 -36.89
CA MET A 918 24.65 11.95 -37.85
C MET A 918 23.49 11.19 -37.19
N VAL A 919 22.26 11.41 -37.66
CA VAL A 919 21.05 10.65 -37.25
C VAL A 919 20.39 10.03 -38.50
N PRO A 920 20.13 8.70 -38.54
CA PRO A 920 19.81 8.00 -39.78
C PRO A 920 18.38 8.26 -40.32
N PRO A 921 18.19 8.37 -41.65
CA PRO A 921 16.94 8.85 -42.26
C PRO A 921 15.90 7.74 -42.50
N ARG A 922 15.22 7.25 -41.45
CA ARG A 922 14.09 6.31 -41.59
C ARG A 922 12.84 6.66 -40.76
N LEU A 923 12.23 7.82 -41.02
CA LEU A 923 10.83 8.10 -40.61
C LEU A 923 10.08 9.16 -41.46
N ARG A 924 10.62 9.57 -42.63
CA ARG A 924 10.11 10.74 -43.39
C ARG A 924 8.80 10.50 -44.18
N PHE A 925 8.26 9.28 -44.22
CA PHE A 925 7.00 8.97 -44.95
C PHE A 925 5.73 8.88 -44.09
N MET A 926 5.81 8.97 -42.76
CA MET A 926 4.61 8.97 -41.89
C MET A 926 4.22 10.36 -41.35
N LYS A 927 5.00 11.41 -41.64
CA LYS A 927 4.68 12.80 -41.24
C LYS A 927 3.78 13.57 -42.23
N GLN A 928 3.41 12.97 -43.37
CA GLN A 928 2.78 13.67 -44.50
C GLN A 928 1.35 13.18 -44.85
N ARG A 929 0.67 12.43 -43.96
CA ARG A 929 -0.72 11.99 -44.21
C ARG A 929 -1.70 12.05 -43.02
N ARG A 930 -1.34 12.75 -41.94
CA ARG A 930 -2.26 13.13 -40.84
C ARG A 930 -2.02 14.56 -40.32
N ALA A 931 -1.58 15.46 -41.19
CA ALA A 931 -1.73 16.90 -40.99
C ALA A 931 -3.10 17.34 -41.51
N SER A 932 -4.19 16.83 -40.92
CA SER A 932 -5.51 17.41 -41.11
C SER A 932 -5.53 18.76 -40.41
N THR A 933 -5.39 19.83 -41.18
CA THR A 933 -5.26 21.20 -40.66
C THR A 933 -6.51 21.62 -39.91
N MET A 934 -6.46 21.57 -38.57
CA MET A 934 -7.18 22.58 -37.81
C MET A 934 -6.57 23.94 -38.20
N PRO A 935 -7.37 24.89 -38.70
CA PRO A 935 -6.82 26.12 -39.23
C PRO A 935 -6.29 26.98 -38.09
N THR A 936 -5.00 27.33 -38.11
CA THR A 936 -4.42 28.37 -37.24
C THR A 936 -5.13 29.74 -37.40
N PHE A 937 -5.93 29.87 -38.46
CA PHE A 937 -6.88 30.96 -38.69
C PHE A 937 -7.99 31.08 -37.64
N THR A 938 -8.52 29.99 -37.06
CA THR A 938 -9.60 30.08 -36.05
C THR A 938 -9.08 30.54 -34.69
N ILE A 939 -7.91 30.05 -34.26
CA ILE A 939 -7.27 30.51 -33.01
C ILE A 939 -6.92 32.00 -33.10
N LYS A 940 -6.35 32.45 -34.23
CA LYS A 940 -6.09 33.87 -34.48
C LYS A 940 -7.35 34.73 -34.57
N ARG A 941 -8.47 34.17 -35.02
CA ARG A 941 -9.78 34.85 -35.01
C ARG A 941 -10.39 34.94 -33.61
N MET A 942 -10.35 33.88 -32.81
CA MET A 942 -10.77 33.91 -31.40
C MET A 942 -9.89 34.83 -30.55
N ALA A 943 -8.61 34.96 -30.88
CA ALA A 943 -7.71 35.94 -30.30
C ALA A 943 -8.09 37.41 -30.58
N ALA A 944 -9.04 37.67 -31.50
CA ALA A 944 -9.57 38.99 -31.84
C ALA A 944 -11.08 39.15 -31.51
N GLU A 945 -11.88 38.08 -31.62
CA GLU A 945 -13.34 38.08 -31.33
C GLU A 945 -13.67 37.68 -29.89
N GLY A 946 -12.72 37.13 -29.12
CA GLY A 946 -12.92 36.61 -27.76
C GLY A 946 -12.94 37.66 -26.63
N ALA A 947 -13.07 38.96 -26.95
CA ALA A 947 -13.03 40.05 -25.97
C ALA A 947 -14.13 39.96 -24.90
N TRP A 948 -15.24 39.27 -25.18
CA TRP A 948 -16.32 39.05 -24.22
C TRP A 948 -16.01 38.01 -23.14
N MET A 949 -15.01 37.15 -23.33
CA MET A 949 -14.76 36.01 -22.42
C MET A 949 -14.34 36.47 -21.01
N PRO A 950 -13.40 37.42 -20.82
CA PRO A 950 -13.06 37.93 -19.49
C PRO A 950 -14.27 38.53 -18.76
N ALA A 951 -15.07 39.36 -19.43
CA ALA A 951 -16.25 40.01 -18.86
C ALA A 951 -17.31 38.99 -18.42
N VAL A 952 -17.66 38.00 -19.26
CA VAL A 952 -18.62 36.93 -18.89
C VAL A 952 -18.09 36.10 -17.72
N GLY A 953 -16.80 35.77 -17.70
CA GLY A 953 -16.17 35.08 -16.57
C GLY A 953 -16.24 35.91 -15.28
N ASN A 954 -15.94 37.21 -15.35
CA ASN A 954 -16.01 38.13 -14.22
C ASN A 954 -17.43 38.22 -13.64
N VAL A 955 -18.45 38.46 -14.48
CA VAL A 955 -19.86 38.48 -14.06
C VAL A 955 -20.26 37.16 -13.41
N ALA A 956 -19.89 36.01 -13.99
CA ALA A 956 -20.17 34.71 -13.41
C ALA A 956 -19.51 34.52 -12.03
N THR A 957 -18.25 34.95 -11.83
CA THR A 957 -17.59 34.86 -10.50
C THR A 957 -18.26 35.72 -9.45
N VAL A 958 -18.65 36.96 -9.79
CA VAL A 958 -19.29 37.89 -8.85
C VAL A 958 -20.68 37.39 -8.47
N MET A 959 -21.48 36.94 -9.44
CA MET A 959 -22.80 36.35 -9.19
C MET A 959 -22.69 35.07 -8.35
N CYS A 960 -21.75 34.17 -8.66
CA CYS A 960 -21.49 32.98 -7.85
C CYS A 960 -21.14 33.34 -6.41
N PHE A 961 -20.19 34.26 -6.19
CA PHE A 961 -19.76 34.65 -4.85
C PHE A 961 -20.90 35.31 -4.05
N ALA A 962 -21.68 36.19 -4.67
CA ALA A 962 -22.85 36.81 -4.05
C ALA A 962 -23.91 35.79 -3.63
N ILE A 963 -24.28 34.84 -4.52
CA ILE A 963 -25.25 33.80 -4.20
C ILE A 963 -24.71 32.87 -3.10
N CYS A 964 -23.42 32.53 -3.12
CA CYS A 964 -22.79 31.76 -2.05
C CYS A 964 -22.80 32.47 -0.69
N LEU A 965 -22.68 33.79 -0.64
CA LEU A 965 -22.83 34.56 0.61
C LEU A 965 -24.28 34.54 1.12
N ILE A 966 -25.27 34.67 0.23
CA ILE A 966 -26.70 34.55 0.58
C ILE A 966 -26.98 33.14 1.14
N LEU A 967 -26.52 32.10 0.45
CA LEU A 967 -26.63 30.71 0.93
C LEU A 967 -25.93 30.48 2.28
N ASN A 968 -24.80 31.15 2.54
CA ASN A 968 -24.12 31.05 3.83
C ASN A 968 -24.97 31.59 4.99
N VAL A 969 -25.72 32.67 4.76
CA VAL A 969 -26.66 33.23 5.74
C VAL A 969 -27.81 32.25 5.98
N HIS A 970 -28.56 31.85 4.93
CA HIS A 970 -29.74 30.97 5.09
C HIS A 970 -29.40 29.56 5.61
N LEU A 971 -28.29 28.95 5.18
CA LEU A 971 -27.99 27.55 5.52
C LEU A 971 -27.14 27.36 6.79
N THR A 972 -26.45 28.40 7.28
CA THR A 972 -25.51 28.26 8.41
C THR A 972 -25.56 29.38 9.44
N GLY A 973 -26.50 30.34 9.32
CA GLY A 973 -26.52 31.54 10.15
C GLY A 973 -25.32 32.47 9.93
N GLY A 974 -24.70 32.43 8.74
CA GLY A 974 -23.53 33.27 8.41
C GLY A 974 -22.21 32.76 8.99
N SER A 975 -21.97 31.44 9.01
CA SER A 975 -20.82 30.81 9.66
C SER A 975 -19.47 31.43 9.30
N ASN A 976 -18.73 31.85 10.33
CA ASN A 976 -17.38 32.45 10.23
C ASN A 976 -16.34 31.52 9.59
N ARG A 977 -16.61 30.21 9.52
CA ARG A 977 -15.72 29.22 8.89
C ARG A 977 -15.93 29.13 7.38
N ALA A 978 -17.13 29.43 6.88
CA ALA A 978 -17.47 29.27 5.47
C ALA A 978 -16.72 30.25 4.55
N ILE A 979 -16.44 31.48 5.01
CA ILE A 979 -15.76 32.49 4.19
C ILE A 979 -14.38 32.02 3.68
N PHE A 980 -13.68 31.17 4.44
CA PHE A 980 -12.40 30.58 4.03
C PHE A 980 -12.52 29.61 2.85
N PHE A 981 -13.70 29.01 2.65
CA PHE A 981 -14.01 28.16 1.50
C PHE A 981 -14.64 28.95 0.35
N LEU A 982 -15.36 30.05 0.64
CA LEU A 982 -16.05 30.86 -0.37
C LEU A 982 -15.16 31.93 -1.03
N ALA A 983 -14.32 32.64 -0.27
CA ALA A 983 -13.46 33.69 -0.82
C ALA A 983 -12.48 33.23 -1.92
N PRO A 984 -11.94 31.98 -1.91
CA PRO A 984 -11.15 31.44 -3.03
C PRO A 984 -11.85 31.43 -4.40
N VAL A 985 -13.18 31.53 -4.48
CA VAL A 985 -13.92 31.68 -5.76
C VAL A 985 -13.45 32.93 -6.52
N LEU A 986 -13.02 33.98 -5.81
CA LEU A 986 -12.50 35.20 -6.42
C LEU A 986 -11.14 35.02 -7.14
N LEU A 987 -10.44 33.88 -6.96
CA LEU A 987 -9.23 33.53 -7.73
C LEU A 987 -9.50 33.25 -9.22
N LEU A 988 -10.77 33.19 -9.61
CA LEU A 988 -11.25 33.00 -10.97
C LEU A 988 -11.44 34.32 -11.74
N LEU A 989 -11.40 35.48 -11.06
CA LEU A 989 -11.43 36.80 -11.71
C LEU A 989 -10.34 36.94 -12.78
N ASN A 990 -10.67 37.64 -13.86
CA ASN A 990 -9.84 37.87 -15.03
C ASN A 990 -9.49 39.36 -15.19
N GLN A 991 -8.29 39.64 -15.70
CA GLN A 991 -7.98 40.96 -16.22
C GLN A 991 -8.89 41.27 -17.41
N ASP A 992 -9.47 42.46 -17.40
CA ASP A 992 -10.56 42.87 -18.28
C ASP A 992 -10.49 44.39 -18.45
N SER A 993 -10.75 44.92 -19.64
CA SER A 993 -10.63 46.36 -19.92
C SER A 993 -11.70 47.18 -19.21
N ASP A 994 -12.88 46.58 -19.01
CA ASP A 994 -14.10 47.35 -18.74
C ASP A 994 -14.39 47.42 -17.23
N PHE A 995 -14.19 46.31 -16.50
CA PHE A 995 -14.45 46.21 -15.06
C PHE A 995 -13.18 46.24 -14.18
N PHE A 996 -12.05 45.72 -14.66
CA PHE A 996 -10.88 45.43 -13.81
C PHE A 996 -9.54 45.80 -14.48
N ALA A 997 -9.49 46.94 -15.18
CA ALA A 997 -8.33 47.36 -15.98
C ALA A 997 -6.99 47.36 -15.22
N GLY A 998 -7.00 47.71 -13.94
CA GLY A 998 -5.82 47.76 -13.06
C GLY A 998 -5.41 46.42 -12.42
N PHE A 999 -6.11 45.32 -12.71
CA PHE A 999 -5.92 44.01 -12.07
C PHE A 999 -5.21 43.02 -12.99
N GLY A 1000 -3.93 42.71 -12.71
CA GLY A 1000 -3.16 41.71 -13.46
C GLY A 1000 -2.81 40.47 -12.62
N ASP A 1001 -2.17 39.47 -13.24
CA ASP A 1001 -1.80 38.18 -12.61
C ASP A 1001 -1.04 38.31 -11.29
N LYS A 1002 -0.31 39.42 -11.06
CA LYS A 1002 0.36 39.70 -9.79
C LYS A 1002 -0.63 39.85 -8.64
N GLN A 1003 -1.68 40.66 -8.80
CA GLN A 1003 -2.62 40.98 -7.73
C GLN A 1003 -3.65 39.86 -7.44
N ARG A 1004 -3.52 38.69 -8.06
CA ARG A 1004 -4.53 37.61 -8.05
C ARG A 1004 -5.07 37.22 -6.65
N TYR A 1005 -4.24 37.29 -5.61
CA TYR A 1005 -4.64 36.92 -4.24
C TYR A 1005 -5.33 38.06 -3.46
N PHE A 1006 -5.23 39.31 -3.92
CA PHE A 1006 -5.77 40.49 -3.24
C PHE A 1006 -7.29 40.43 -3.00
N PRO A 1007 -8.15 40.02 -3.96
CA PRO A 1007 -9.60 39.96 -3.73
C PRO A 1007 -9.96 38.96 -2.64
N VAL A 1008 -9.21 37.84 -2.53
CA VAL A 1008 -9.44 36.81 -1.51
C VAL A 1008 -9.09 37.32 -0.12
N SER A 1009 -7.89 37.89 0.06
CA SER A 1009 -7.44 38.39 1.36
C SER A 1009 -8.26 39.58 1.83
N VAL A 1010 -8.70 40.45 0.91
CA VAL A 1010 -9.62 41.55 1.17
C VAL A 1010 -11.02 41.04 1.52
N ALA A 1011 -11.60 40.11 0.75
CA ALA A 1011 -12.95 39.60 1.03
C ALA A 1011 -13.06 38.87 2.39
N ILE A 1012 -12.06 38.06 2.76
CA ILE A 1012 -12.00 37.44 4.09
C ILE A 1012 -11.91 38.51 5.18
N SER A 1013 -11.06 39.53 4.99
CA SER A 1013 -10.90 40.62 5.95
C SER A 1013 -12.20 41.40 6.13
N ILE A 1014 -12.81 41.86 5.03
CA ILE A 1014 -14.05 42.65 5.06
C ILE A 1014 -15.19 41.83 5.67
N TYR A 1015 -15.40 40.58 5.26
CA TYR A 1015 -16.45 39.74 5.82
C TYR A 1015 -16.30 39.53 7.33
N LEU A 1016 -15.09 39.24 7.81
CA LEU A 1016 -14.85 39.07 9.25
C LEU A 1016 -14.99 40.39 10.02
N VAL A 1017 -14.60 41.54 9.46
CA VAL A 1017 -14.85 42.85 10.09
C VAL A 1017 -16.34 43.18 10.12
N SER A 1018 -17.05 43.11 9.00
CA SER A 1018 -18.49 43.39 8.93
C SER A 1018 -19.31 42.47 9.82
N THR A 1019 -19.01 41.16 9.85
CA THR A 1019 -19.69 40.23 10.77
C THR A 1019 -19.30 40.44 12.23
N SER A 1020 -18.08 40.93 12.53
CA SER A 1020 -17.69 41.30 13.91
C SER A 1020 -18.47 42.51 14.39
N VAL A 1021 -18.56 43.57 13.57
CA VAL A 1021 -19.37 44.76 13.83
C VAL A 1021 -20.85 44.39 13.98
N TYR A 1022 -21.37 43.49 13.14
CA TYR A 1022 -22.74 43.01 13.26
C TYR A 1022 -23.01 42.30 14.61
N SER A 1023 -22.12 41.41 15.09
CA SER A 1023 -22.31 40.84 16.44
C SER A 1023 -22.16 41.88 17.55
N ILE A 1024 -21.19 42.80 17.46
CA ILE A 1024 -21.07 43.88 18.48
C ILE A 1024 -22.35 44.73 18.53
N TRP A 1025 -23.04 44.90 17.41
CA TRP A 1025 -24.34 45.56 17.34
C TRP A 1025 -25.46 44.68 17.92
N GLU A 1026 -25.59 43.43 17.45
CA GLU A 1026 -26.59 42.45 17.86
C GLU A 1026 -26.53 42.13 19.36
N ASP A 1027 -25.35 41.83 19.89
CA ASP A 1027 -25.12 41.50 21.31
C ASP A 1027 -25.53 42.65 22.25
N VAL A 1028 -25.36 43.91 21.81
CA VAL A 1028 -25.66 45.11 22.62
C VAL A 1028 -27.12 45.57 22.45
N TRP A 1029 -27.75 45.36 21.30
CA TRP A 1029 -29.15 45.75 21.05
C TRP A 1029 -30.19 44.65 21.36
N HIS A 1030 -29.78 43.37 21.36
CA HIS A 1030 -30.66 42.21 21.54
C HIS A 1030 -30.21 41.24 22.65
N GLY A 1031 -29.21 41.60 23.46
CA GLY A 1031 -28.70 40.79 24.58
C GLY A 1031 -29.80 40.37 25.56
N ASN A 1032 -30.05 39.06 25.66
CA ASN A 1032 -31.17 38.49 26.40
C ASN A 1032 -30.87 38.33 27.91
N THR A 1033 -31.92 38.34 28.75
CA THR A 1033 -31.84 38.40 30.22
C THR A 1033 -31.52 37.05 30.88
N GLY A 1034 -30.37 36.46 30.57
CA GLY A 1034 -29.87 35.21 31.17
C GLY A 1034 -28.82 35.45 32.26
N TRP A 1035 -29.11 35.06 33.51
CA TRP A 1035 -28.15 35.12 34.62
C TRP A 1035 -27.14 33.95 34.55
N GLY A 1036 -26.16 34.07 33.64
CA GLY A 1036 -24.99 33.19 33.52
C GLY A 1036 -23.70 33.93 33.88
N VAL A 1037 -22.73 33.24 34.47
CA VAL A 1037 -21.55 33.87 35.13
C VAL A 1037 -20.40 34.18 34.16
N ASP A 1038 -20.51 33.81 32.88
CA ASP A 1038 -19.56 34.23 31.85
C ASP A 1038 -19.81 35.69 31.41
N ILE A 1039 -18.76 36.52 31.48
CA ILE A 1039 -18.87 37.99 31.48
C ILE A 1039 -19.32 38.54 30.12
N GLY A 1040 -20.59 38.95 30.01
CA GLY A 1040 -21.18 39.45 28.75
C GLY A 1040 -22.55 40.12 28.89
N GLY A 1041 -22.74 40.98 29.90
CA GLY A 1041 -23.94 41.84 29.97
C GLY A 1041 -23.92 42.98 28.92
N PRO A 1042 -25.04 43.71 28.73
CA PRO A 1042 -25.18 44.80 27.76
C PRO A 1042 -24.45 46.09 28.18
N ASP A 1043 -23.17 45.97 28.54
CA ASP A 1043 -22.32 47.08 28.97
C ASP A 1043 -21.59 47.74 27.80
N TRP A 1044 -21.51 49.07 27.83
CA TRP A 1044 -20.63 49.85 26.94
C TRP A 1044 -19.17 49.39 27.01
N ILE A 1045 -18.75 48.79 28.14
CA ILE A 1045 -17.41 48.23 28.33
C ILE A 1045 -17.17 47.03 27.39
N PHE A 1046 -18.16 46.16 27.16
CA PHE A 1046 -18.04 45.04 26.21
C PHE A 1046 -17.86 45.55 24.78
N ALA A 1047 -18.68 46.53 24.38
CA ALA A 1047 -18.61 47.16 23.06
C ALA A 1047 -17.25 47.85 22.84
N VAL A 1048 -16.82 48.71 23.76
CA VAL A 1048 -15.54 49.43 23.68
C VAL A 1048 -14.35 48.47 23.69
N LYS A 1049 -14.35 47.44 24.54
CA LYS A 1049 -13.29 46.41 24.60
C LYS A 1049 -13.14 45.69 23.27
N ASN A 1050 -14.22 45.11 22.75
CA ASN A 1050 -14.15 44.32 21.53
C ASN A 1050 -13.94 45.19 20.27
N LEU A 1051 -14.44 46.43 20.23
CA LEU A 1051 -14.16 47.38 19.14
C LEU A 1051 -12.69 47.84 19.14
N ALA A 1052 -12.10 48.13 20.30
CA ALA A 1052 -10.67 48.46 20.40
C ALA A 1052 -9.78 47.27 19.98
N LEU A 1053 -10.13 46.05 20.40
CA LEU A 1053 -9.42 44.83 20.00
C LEU A 1053 -9.60 44.50 18.51
N LEU A 1054 -10.74 44.85 17.90
CA LEU A 1054 -10.94 44.77 16.45
C LEU A 1054 -10.00 45.73 15.70
N VAL A 1055 -9.94 47.01 16.11
CA VAL A 1055 -9.08 48.04 15.50
C VAL A 1055 -7.58 47.66 15.56
N LEU A 1056 -7.13 47.02 16.65
CA LEU A 1056 -5.75 46.56 16.79
C LEU A 1056 -5.31 45.55 15.71
N THR A 1057 -6.23 44.81 15.09
CA THR A 1057 -5.88 43.86 14.01
C THR A 1057 -5.58 44.55 12.68
N PHE A 1058 -6.18 45.72 12.42
CA PHE A 1058 -6.22 46.36 11.10
C PHE A 1058 -4.84 46.64 10.48
N PRO A 1059 -3.80 47.10 11.21
CA PRO A 1059 -2.49 47.40 10.62
C PRO A 1059 -1.85 46.20 9.91
N SER A 1060 -2.01 44.99 10.46
CA SER A 1060 -1.45 43.77 9.85
C SER A 1060 -2.15 43.40 8.54
N HIS A 1061 -3.48 43.48 8.52
CA HIS A 1061 -4.30 43.26 7.32
C HIS A 1061 -4.04 44.30 6.23
N ILE A 1062 -3.91 45.58 6.61
CA ILE A 1062 -3.65 46.68 5.68
C ILE A 1062 -2.26 46.56 5.04
N LEU A 1063 -1.22 46.29 5.84
CA LEU A 1063 0.14 46.09 5.32
C LEU A 1063 0.24 44.88 4.41
N PHE A 1064 -0.40 43.75 4.77
CA PHE A 1064 -0.44 42.55 3.94
C PHE A 1064 -1.20 42.78 2.62
N ASN A 1065 -2.41 43.35 2.67
CA ASN A 1065 -3.18 43.64 1.46
C ASN A 1065 -2.44 44.64 0.54
N ARG A 1066 -1.72 45.63 1.11
CA ARG A 1066 -0.85 46.54 0.35
C ARG A 1066 0.34 45.81 -0.29
N PHE A 1067 0.96 44.86 0.42
CA PHE A 1067 2.03 44.01 -0.10
C PHE A 1067 1.56 43.09 -1.24
N VAL A 1068 0.39 42.45 -1.09
CA VAL A 1068 -0.22 41.61 -2.14
C VAL A 1068 -0.70 42.45 -3.33
N TRP A 1069 -1.03 43.73 -3.15
CA TRP A 1069 -1.32 44.63 -4.27
C TRP A 1069 -0.07 45.04 -5.04
N SER A 1070 1.01 45.48 -4.36
CA SER A 1070 2.18 46.04 -5.05
C SER A 1070 3.26 45.02 -5.43
N TYR A 1071 3.36 43.89 -4.73
CA TYR A 1071 4.47 42.92 -4.83
C TYR A 1071 5.88 43.51 -4.63
N THR A 1072 5.98 44.72 -4.09
CA THR A 1072 7.25 45.41 -3.80
C THR A 1072 7.76 45.02 -2.41
N LYS A 1073 9.06 44.76 -2.26
CA LYS A 1073 9.67 44.57 -0.93
C LYS A 1073 9.42 45.80 -0.06
N GLN A 1074 8.71 45.62 1.05
CA GLN A 1074 8.65 46.55 2.18
C GLN A 1074 9.83 46.27 3.13
N ALA A 1075 10.24 47.23 3.95
CA ALA A 1075 11.32 47.02 4.91
C ALA A 1075 10.91 45.96 5.96
N ASP A 1076 11.80 45.00 6.23
CA ASP A 1076 11.45 43.76 6.95
C ASP A 1076 11.01 43.97 8.41
N SER A 1077 11.28 45.15 8.99
CA SER A 1077 10.84 45.56 10.33
C SER A 1077 9.33 45.73 10.49
N TRP A 1078 8.62 46.22 9.46
CA TRP A 1078 7.20 46.53 9.55
C TRP A 1078 6.29 45.31 9.79
N PRO A 1079 6.36 44.21 9.00
CA PRO A 1079 5.54 43.03 9.28
C PRO A 1079 5.88 42.40 10.64
N LEU A 1080 7.16 42.35 11.02
CA LEU A 1080 7.62 41.84 12.32
C LEU A 1080 7.02 42.63 13.50
N LEU A 1081 6.90 43.95 13.39
CA LEU A 1081 6.32 44.81 14.43
C LEU A 1081 4.80 44.60 14.59
N THR A 1082 4.09 44.09 13.58
CA THR A 1082 2.65 43.78 13.68
C THR A 1082 2.31 42.44 14.34
N ILE A 1083 3.27 41.53 14.49
CA ILE A 1083 3.06 40.24 15.17
C ILE A 1083 2.59 40.43 16.64
N PRO A 1084 3.29 41.19 17.50
CA PRO A 1084 2.85 41.38 18.88
C PRO A 1084 1.52 42.13 19.00
N LEU A 1085 1.20 43.02 18.06
CA LEU A 1085 -0.05 43.80 18.06
C LEU A 1085 -1.30 42.91 17.91
N ASN A 1086 -1.15 41.74 17.28
CA ASN A 1086 -2.22 40.76 17.09
C ASN A 1086 -2.39 39.78 18.26
N LEU A 1087 -1.49 39.75 19.26
CA LEU A 1087 -1.61 38.84 20.40
C LEU A 1087 -2.77 39.20 21.36
N PRO A 1088 -3.00 40.47 21.77
CA PRO A 1088 -4.15 40.80 22.62
C PRO A 1088 -5.51 40.47 21.97
N PRO A 1089 -5.75 40.74 20.66
CA PRO A 1089 -6.97 40.29 19.98
C PRO A 1089 -7.21 38.76 19.99
N VAL A 1090 -6.15 37.94 20.00
CA VAL A 1090 -6.27 36.47 20.07
C VAL A 1090 -6.61 35.99 21.48
N ILE A 1091 -6.06 36.64 22.52
CA ILE A 1091 -6.14 36.18 23.91
C ILE A 1091 -7.35 36.80 24.64
N MET A 1092 -7.60 38.10 24.50
CA MET A 1092 -8.45 38.89 25.41
C MET A 1092 -9.84 39.25 24.87
N THR A 1093 -10.17 38.86 23.64
CA THR A 1093 -11.51 39.08 23.06
C THR A 1093 -12.50 38.03 23.54
N ASP A 1094 -13.78 38.36 23.50
CA ASP A 1094 -14.86 37.38 23.74
C ASP A 1094 -15.29 36.78 22.40
N ILE A 1095 -15.42 37.65 21.39
CA ILE A 1095 -15.94 37.34 20.06
C ILE A 1095 -14.92 36.54 19.24
N ILE A 1096 -15.24 35.28 18.96
CA ILE A 1096 -14.43 34.31 18.18
C ILE A 1096 -13.98 34.89 16.82
N LYS A 1097 -14.81 35.71 16.18
CA LYS A 1097 -14.50 36.39 14.90
C LYS A 1097 -13.20 37.21 14.98
N ILE A 1098 -12.97 37.90 16.09
CA ILE A 1098 -11.79 38.76 16.31
C ILE A 1098 -10.56 37.90 16.65
N LYS A 1099 -10.72 36.77 17.36
CA LYS A 1099 -9.64 35.78 17.58
C LYS A 1099 -9.12 35.21 16.26
N ILE A 1100 -10.03 34.85 15.37
CA ILE A 1100 -9.69 34.37 14.01
C ILE A 1100 -8.94 35.46 13.25
N LEU A 1101 -9.42 36.71 13.30
CA LEU A 1101 -8.82 37.86 12.62
C LEU A 1101 -7.37 38.14 13.11
N GLY A 1102 -7.16 38.20 14.43
CA GLY A 1102 -5.82 38.41 15.01
C GLY A 1102 -4.84 37.27 14.67
N LEU A 1103 -5.27 36.01 14.79
CA LEU A 1103 -4.44 34.84 14.46
C LEU A 1103 -4.05 34.85 12.97
N LEU A 1104 -4.99 35.21 12.10
CA LEU A 1104 -4.77 35.37 10.67
C LEU A 1104 -3.82 36.54 10.35
N GLY A 1105 -3.88 37.65 11.11
CA GLY A 1105 -2.89 38.74 11.04
C GLY A 1105 -1.45 38.30 11.37
N VAL A 1106 -1.27 37.34 12.29
CA VAL A 1106 0.04 36.70 12.56
C VAL A 1106 0.48 35.83 11.37
N ILE A 1107 -0.44 35.08 10.76
CA ILE A 1107 -0.14 34.28 9.54
C ILE A 1107 0.26 35.19 8.38
N TYR A 1108 -0.45 36.29 8.15
CA TYR A 1108 -0.17 37.25 7.08
C TYR A 1108 1.20 37.92 7.22
N SER A 1109 1.56 38.37 8.42
CA SER A 1109 2.87 38.98 8.69
C SER A 1109 4.03 37.98 8.55
N LEU A 1110 3.86 36.72 9.00
CA LEU A 1110 4.82 35.64 8.76
C LEU A 1110 4.96 35.29 7.27
N ALA A 1111 3.84 35.17 6.54
CA ALA A 1111 3.84 34.88 5.11
C ALA A 1111 4.53 35.97 4.30
N GLN A 1112 4.26 37.24 4.60
CA GLN A 1112 4.93 38.39 3.99
C GLN A 1112 6.45 38.34 4.19
N TYR A 1113 6.92 38.04 5.41
CA TYR A 1113 8.35 37.91 5.73
C TYR A 1113 9.03 36.74 5.00
N LEU A 1114 8.38 35.57 4.94
CA LEU A 1114 8.93 34.40 4.24
C LEU A 1114 9.02 34.64 2.73
N ILE A 1115 7.99 35.25 2.13
CA ILE A 1115 7.96 35.56 0.69
C ILE A 1115 8.99 36.64 0.34
N SER A 1116 9.12 37.72 1.12
CA SER A 1116 10.14 38.76 0.86
C SER A 1116 11.56 38.20 0.94
N ARG A 1117 11.82 37.31 1.91
CA ARG A 1117 13.10 36.63 2.08
C ARG A 1117 13.40 35.64 0.95
N GLN A 1118 12.39 34.90 0.46
CA GLN A 1118 12.56 34.00 -0.69
C GLN A 1118 12.83 34.77 -1.99
N GLN A 1119 12.14 35.89 -2.22
CA GLN A 1119 12.40 36.79 -3.35
C GLN A 1119 13.84 37.33 -3.31
N TYR A 1120 14.30 37.81 -2.15
CA TYR A 1120 15.68 38.28 -1.96
C TYR A 1120 16.72 37.18 -2.25
N LEU A 1121 16.54 35.97 -1.71
CA LEU A 1121 17.42 34.82 -1.97
C LEU A 1121 17.34 34.28 -3.41
N SER A 1122 16.32 34.66 -4.18
CA SER A 1122 16.18 34.33 -5.60
C SER A 1122 16.81 35.40 -6.49
N GLY A 1123 16.71 36.68 -6.11
CA GLY A 1123 17.43 37.78 -6.75
C GLY A 1123 18.95 37.64 -6.61
N LEU A 1124 19.44 37.24 -5.42
CA LEU A 1124 20.84 36.88 -5.15
C LEU A 1124 21.35 35.63 -5.89
N LYS A 1125 20.57 35.04 -6.81
CA LYS A 1125 20.99 33.98 -7.73
C LYS A 1125 20.94 34.40 -9.21
N TYR A 1126 20.50 35.63 -9.47
CA TYR A 1126 20.46 36.27 -10.79
C TYR A 1126 21.45 37.45 -10.89
N ILE A 1127 21.98 37.88 -9.74
CA ILE A 1127 23.18 38.72 -9.58
C ILE A 1127 24.36 37.77 -9.33
#